data_AF-A0AAN5MHV9-F1
#
_entry.id   AF-A0AAN5MHV9-F1
#
_cell.length_a   1.000
_cell.length_b   1.000
_cell.length_c   1.000
_cell.angle_alpha   90.00
_cell.angle_beta   90.00
_cell.angle_gamma   90.00
#
_symmetry.space_group_name_H-M   'P 1'
#
loop_
_entity.id
_entity.type
_entity.pdbx_description
1 polymer ?
#
loop_
_entity_poly.entity_id
_entity_poly.type
_entity_poly.pdbx_seq_one_letter_code
_entity_poly.pdbx_strand_id
1 'polypeptide(L)'
;MAKEKKKGFFSWLGFGRKDDEQAAQEEQARLAEEQARRDEEAAEEARQAEEQARRDEEAAEDARQAEEQARRDAEAAEQARLAEEQARRDAEAAEKARQAEEQARRDAEAAEQIRQAEAQTRRDAEAAEQQRFAQEQARRNAEITEQQRLAEEKRLAEAQAAEQQRAEEEQRRLKAQALRDAETAKQQRLAEEKRLAEAQAAEQQRAEEEQRRLKAQALRDAETAKQQRIAEEKRLAEEQAAEQQRAEEEQRRLKEQALRDAEIAKQQRIAEEKRQAEEQAAAQRRAEEEQRRAQEQALRDAEAAKQQRIAEEKRLAEEQAAEQQRAQEEQRRAQAQALRDAEAAKQQRIAEDKRRAEEEAAEQQRLALEQKQRDAEAAEQARLAEEQRLAQEEEARRLAEAEAEAQDAVLVENESPAPAETQERPAKEGFFARLKRSLVRTRENIGSGFFGIFRGKKIDDDLFEELEEQLLVADVGVETTRKIITSLTQHASRRDLKDAEALYVKLREEMGEILATVDKPLEIGDKKPYVILMVGVNGVGKTTTIGKMARQYQAQGKSVMLAAGDTFRAAAVEQLQVWGERNNIPVVAQHTGADPASVIFDAIQSAKAKGVDVLIADTAGRLQNKAHLMEELKKIVRVMKKLDEDAPHEIMLTLDASTGQNAVSQARLFNEAVGLTGLTLTKLDGTAKGGVIFAIADQFGIPIRYIGVGEGIEDLRPFKAGDFIEALFARED
;
A
#
# COMPACT_ATOMS: atom_id res chain seq x y z
N MET A 1 -167.52 -46.31 12.97
CA MET A 1 -168.82 -46.91 12.59
C MET A 1 -168.85 -48.33 13.20
N ALA A 2 -169.92 -48.92 13.76
CA ALA A 2 -171.28 -49.12 13.25
C ALA A 2 -171.22 -49.90 11.90
N LYS A 3 -171.79 -51.10 11.66
CA LYS A 3 -172.93 -51.90 12.16
C LYS A 3 -172.69 -53.41 11.79
N GLU A 4 -173.46 -54.48 12.07
CA GLU A 4 -174.56 -55.00 12.93
C GLU A 4 -174.77 -56.52 12.52
N LYS A 5 -175.56 -57.47 13.07
CA LYS A 5 -176.51 -57.62 14.21
C LYS A 5 -176.81 -59.14 14.51
N LYS A 6 -176.75 -59.55 15.78
CA LYS A 6 -177.72 -60.45 16.52
C LYS A 6 -178.03 -61.92 16.13
N LYS A 7 -178.19 -62.75 17.19
CA LYS A 7 -178.94 -64.05 17.36
C LYS A 7 -178.34 -65.32 16.71
N GLY A 8 -178.51 -66.55 17.24
CA GLY A 8 -178.93 -66.99 18.60
C GLY A 8 -180.05 -68.06 18.68
N PHE A 9 -179.97 -68.92 19.71
CA PHE A 9 -180.99 -69.84 20.31
C PHE A 9 -180.97 -71.38 19.99
N PHE A 10 -180.80 -72.19 21.06
CA PHE A 10 -181.17 -73.61 21.34
C PHE A 10 -181.47 -74.64 20.23
N SER A 11 -180.82 -75.83 20.26
CA SER A 11 -181.34 -77.05 20.93
C SER A 11 -180.44 -78.31 20.82
N TRP A 12 -180.54 -79.20 21.83
CA TRP A 12 -180.12 -80.61 21.92
C TRP A 12 -181.13 -81.51 21.14
N LEU A 13 -180.91 -82.74 20.65
CA LEU A 13 -179.83 -83.77 20.66
C LEU A 13 -179.24 -83.96 19.22
N GLY A 14 -178.20 -84.74 18.91
CA GLY A 14 -177.28 -85.61 19.66
C GLY A 14 -176.60 -86.66 18.74
N PHE A 15 -175.79 -87.58 19.31
CA PHE A 15 -174.86 -88.51 18.62
C PHE A 15 -173.65 -87.85 17.90
N GLY A 16 -172.51 -88.56 17.79
CA GLY A 16 -171.41 -88.19 16.89
C GLY A 16 -169.98 -88.04 17.45
N ARG A 17 -169.72 -88.20 18.76
CA ARG A 17 -168.35 -88.05 19.30
C ARG A 17 -167.38 -89.14 18.81
N LYS A 18 -166.45 -88.79 17.92
CA LYS A 18 -165.06 -89.31 17.94
C LYS A 18 -164.01 -88.59 17.10
N ASP A 19 -164.40 -87.74 16.14
CA ASP A 19 -163.45 -87.18 15.17
C ASP A 19 -162.87 -85.79 15.55
N ASP A 20 -163.42 -85.13 16.59
CA ASP A 20 -163.03 -83.77 17.00
C ASP A 20 -161.68 -83.68 17.76
N GLU A 21 -161.16 -84.79 18.30
CA GLU A 21 -160.00 -84.75 19.21
C GLU A 21 -158.64 -84.61 18.50
N GLN A 22 -158.55 -84.86 17.19
CA GLN A 22 -157.29 -84.69 16.44
C GLN A 22 -157.08 -83.25 15.95
N ALA A 23 -158.13 -82.57 15.48
CA ALA A 23 -158.02 -81.20 14.93
C ALA A 23 -157.55 -80.18 15.98
N ALA A 24 -158.04 -80.29 17.22
CA ALA A 24 -157.66 -79.39 18.31
C ALA A 24 -156.18 -79.51 18.74
N GLN A 25 -155.55 -80.67 18.51
CA GLN A 25 -154.12 -80.86 18.83
C GLN A 25 -153.20 -80.27 17.75
N GLU A 26 -153.59 -80.35 16.47
CA GLU A 26 -152.82 -79.71 15.38
C GLU A 26 -152.86 -78.18 15.46
N GLU A 27 -154.00 -77.58 15.85
CA GLU A 27 -154.11 -76.11 15.99
C GLU A 27 -153.24 -75.59 17.16
N GLN A 28 -153.23 -76.28 18.31
CA GLN A 28 -152.33 -75.93 19.41
C GLN A 28 -150.85 -76.13 19.05
N ALA A 29 -150.50 -77.18 18.30
CA ALA A 29 -149.13 -77.40 17.85
C ALA A 29 -148.64 -76.28 16.91
N ARG A 30 -149.48 -75.84 15.96
CA ARG A 30 -149.15 -74.72 15.06
C ARG A 30 -148.99 -73.40 15.77
N LEU A 31 -149.87 -73.08 16.73
CA LEU A 31 -149.75 -71.86 17.53
C LEU A 31 -148.48 -71.86 18.39
N ALA A 32 -148.08 -73.02 18.94
CA ALA A 32 -146.82 -73.17 19.64
C ALA A 32 -145.60 -73.02 18.71
N GLU A 33 -145.66 -73.54 17.48
CA GLU A 33 -144.58 -73.37 16.48
C GLU A 33 -144.47 -71.91 16.00
N GLU A 34 -145.59 -71.22 15.75
CA GLU A 34 -145.59 -69.81 15.35
C GLU A 34 -145.08 -68.89 16.49
N GLN A 35 -145.46 -69.19 17.74
CA GLN A 35 -144.95 -68.51 18.93
C GLN A 35 -143.42 -68.72 19.05
N ALA A 36 -142.96 -69.97 18.96
CA ALA A 36 -141.54 -70.30 19.05
C ALA A 36 -140.70 -69.64 17.94
N ARG A 37 -141.20 -69.60 16.70
CA ARG A 37 -140.53 -68.89 15.59
C ARG A 37 -140.40 -67.39 15.85
N ARG A 38 -141.43 -66.73 16.41
CA ARG A 38 -141.35 -65.29 16.76
C ARG A 38 -140.40 -65.03 17.91
N ASP A 39 -140.37 -65.90 18.91
CA ASP A 39 -139.45 -65.79 20.03
C ASP A 39 -138.00 -66.07 19.57
N GLU A 40 -137.79 -66.92 18.55
CA GLU A 40 -136.50 -67.18 17.91
C GLU A 40 -136.06 -66.02 16.98
N GLU A 41 -136.94 -65.49 16.14
CA GLU A 41 -136.71 -64.28 15.31
C GLU A 41 -136.35 -63.08 16.19
N ALA A 42 -137.10 -62.82 17.27
CA ALA A 42 -136.79 -61.75 18.22
C ALA A 42 -135.46 -61.99 18.96
N ALA A 43 -135.09 -63.25 19.22
CA ALA A 43 -133.79 -63.59 19.77
C ALA A 43 -132.65 -63.46 18.74
N GLU A 44 -132.90 -63.60 17.44
CA GLU A 44 -131.93 -63.26 16.39
C GLU A 44 -131.78 -61.75 16.21
N GLU A 45 -132.88 -60.97 16.15
CA GLU A 45 -132.82 -59.50 16.12
C GLU A 45 -132.08 -58.94 17.33
N ALA A 46 -132.34 -59.46 18.54
CA ALA A 46 -131.62 -59.06 19.75
C ALA A 46 -130.12 -59.39 19.68
N ARG A 47 -129.74 -60.55 19.13
CA ARG A 47 -128.33 -60.94 18.93
C ARG A 47 -127.63 -60.08 17.87
N GLN A 48 -128.31 -59.75 16.77
CA GLN A 48 -127.78 -58.86 15.74
C GLN A 48 -127.63 -57.42 16.26
N ALA A 49 -128.56 -56.94 17.10
CA ALA A 49 -128.46 -55.65 17.76
C ALA A 49 -127.31 -55.61 18.78
N GLU A 50 -127.08 -56.69 19.55
CA GLU A 50 -125.93 -56.78 20.45
C GLU A 50 -124.60 -56.85 19.68
N GLU A 51 -124.53 -57.62 18.59
CA GLU A 51 -123.33 -57.70 17.75
C GLU A 51 -123.03 -56.36 17.06
N GLN A 52 -124.03 -55.66 16.55
CA GLN A 52 -123.86 -54.33 15.97
C GLN A 52 -123.41 -53.31 17.02
N ALA A 53 -124.01 -53.32 18.22
CA ALA A 53 -123.59 -52.45 19.33
C ALA A 53 -122.13 -52.69 19.74
N ARG A 54 -121.68 -53.96 19.79
CA ARG A 54 -120.28 -54.32 20.04
C ARG A 54 -119.33 -53.79 18.95
N ARG A 55 -119.72 -53.88 17.67
CA ARG A 55 -118.92 -53.36 16.54
C ARG A 55 -118.86 -51.82 16.54
N ASP A 56 -119.95 -51.15 16.89
CA ASP A 56 -119.99 -49.70 17.01
C ASP A 56 -119.19 -49.20 18.23
N GLU A 57 -119.14 -49.98 19.32
CA GLU A 57 -118.27 -49.73 20.47
C GLU A 57 -116.79 -49.96 20.14
N GLU A 58 -116.44 -51.07 19.50
CA GLU A 58 -115.08 -51.41 19.02
C GLU A 58 -114.55 -50.34 18.05
N ALA A 59 -115.34 -49.94 17.05
CA ALA A 59 -115.00 -48.85 16.13
C ALA A 59 -114.85 -47.49 16.84
N ALA A 60 -115.61 -47.24 17.92
CA ALA A 60 -115.47 -46.05 18.73
C ALA A 60 -114.25 -46.10 19.68
N GLU A 61 -113.75 -47.29 20.05
CA GLU A 61 -112.46 -47.43 20.73
C GLU A 61 -111.28 -47.25 19.77
N ASP A 62 -111.30 -47.88 18.60
CA ASP A 62 -110.29 -47.70 17.54
C ASP A 62 -110.16 -46.22 17.12
N ALA A 63 -111.28 -45.52 16.94
CA ALA A 63 -111.26 -44.08 16.63
C ALA A 63 -110.59 -43.24 17.74
N ARG A 64 -110.82 -43.59 19.01
CA ARG A 64 -110.19 -42.92 20.16
C ARG A 64 -108.70 -43.25 20.28
N GLN A 65 -108.29 -44.49 19.99
CA GLN A 65 -106.88 -44.87 19.94
C GLN A 65 -106.15 -44.17 18.79
N ALA A 66 -106.78 -44.04 17.63
CA ALA A 66 -106.23 -43.31 16.49
C ALA A 66 -106.08 -41.80 16.77
N GLU A 67 -107.06 -41.17 17.45
CA GLU A 67 -106.97 -39.77 17.89
C GLU A 67 -105.86 -39.57 18.94
N GLU A 68 -105.73 -40.47 19.92
CA GLU A 68 -104.66 -40.38 20.92
C GLU A 68 -103.28 -40.58 20.29
N GLN A 69 -103.13 -41.53 19.35
CA GLN A 69 -101.87 -41.77 18.65
C GLN A 69 -101.49 -40.57 17.75
N ALA A 70 -102.43 -40.04 16.96
CA ALA A 70 -102.20 -38.85 16.15
C ALA A 70 -101.79 -37.62 16.99
N ARG A 71 -102.35 -37.50 18.20
CA ARG A 71 -101.95 -36.48 19.17
C ARG A 71 -100.53 -36.70 19.71
N ARG A 72 -100.17 -37.93 20.07
CA ARG A 72 -98.80 -38.26 20.53
C ARG A 72 -97.77 -38.00 19.43
N ASP A 73 -98.08 -38.32 18.18
CA ASP A 73 -97.20 -38.06 17.03
C ASP A 73 -97.05 -36.56 16.75
N ALA A 74 -98.12 -35.77 16.94
CA ALA A 74 -98.04 -34.30 16.87
C ALA A 74 -97.20 -33.70 18.01
N GLU A 75 -97.39 -34.14 19.26
CA GLU A 75 -96.60 -33.69 20.42
C GLU A 75 -95.10 -34.08 20.26
N ALA A 76 -94.81 -35.25 19.69
CA ALA A 76 -93.45 -35.69 19.35
C ALA A 76 -92.83 -34.84 18.21
N ALA A 77 -93.60 -34.51 17.17
CA ALA A 77 -93.14 -33.65 16.08
C ALA A 77 -92.86 -32.20 16.55
N GLU A 78 -93.64 -31.67 17.48
CA GLU A 78 -93.37 -30.37 18.11
C GLU A 78 -92.08 -30.40 18.94
N GLN A 79 -91.89 -31.43 19.77
CA GLN A 79 -90.63 -31.61 20.53
C GLN A 79 -89.41 -31.74 19.62
N ALA A 80 -89.52 -32.47 18.50
CA ALA A 80 -88.43 -32.60 17.53
C ALA A 80 -88.04 -31.24 16.92
N ARG A 81 -89.02 -30.40 16.54
CA ARG A 81 -88.76 -29.05 16.00
C ARG A 81 -88.14 -28.11 17.04
N LEU A 82 -88.58 -28.18 18.30
CA LEU A 82 -88.00 -27.40 19.39
C LEU A 82 -86.55 -27.82 19.68
N ALA A 83 -86.24 -29.12 19.62
CA ALA A 83 -84.88 -29.62 19.75
C ALA A 83 -83.97 -29.19 18.58
N GLU A 84 -84.48 -29.21 17.34
CA GLU A 84 -83.76 -28.71 16.16
C GLU A 84 -83.48 -27.21 16.24
N GLU A 85 -84.47 -26.39 16.65
CA GLU A 85 -84.28 -24.95 16.82
C GLU A 85 -83.27 -24.64 17.94
N GLN A 86 -83.32 -25.37 19.06
CA GLN A 86 -82.35 -25.21 20.15
C GLN A 86 -80.93 -25.61 19.70
N ALA A 87 -80.76 -26.76 19.05
CA ALA A 87 -79.46 -27.19 18.51
C ALA A 87 -78.88 -26.19 17.52
N ARG A 88 -79.72 -25.56 16.69
CA ARG A 88 -79.30 -24.47 15.80
C ARG A 88 -78.86 -23.22 16.57
N ARG A 89 -79.60 -22.79 17.60
CA ARG A 89 -79.23 -21.64 18.44
C ARG A 89 -77.89 -21.87 19.16
N ASP A 90 -77.67 -23.09 19.66
CA ASP A 90 -76.42 -23.47 20.32
C ASP A 90 -75.23 -23.52 19.34
N ALA A 91 -75.46 -23.96 18.10
CA ALA A 91 -74.45 -23.89 17.02
C ALA A 91 -74.10 -22.43 16.65
N GLU A 92 -75.11 -21.57 16.44
CA GLU A 92 -74.91 -20.15 16.15
C GLU A 92 -74.24 -19.40 17.32
N ALA A 93 -74.43 -19.85 18.57
CA ALA A 93 -73.73 -19.33 19.74
C ALA A 93 -72.27 -19.80 19.80
N ALA A 94 -72.01 -21.08 19.53
CA ALA A 94 -70.66 -21.65 19.49
C ALA A 94 -69.80 -21.05 18.37
N GLU A 95 -70.38 -20.73 17.21
CA GLU A 95 -69.68 -20.05 16.13
C GLU A 95 -69.28 -18.62 16.53
N LYS A 96 -70.20 -17.84 17.12
CA LYS A 96 -69.91 -16.48 17.64
C LYS A 96 -68.84 -16.49 18.73
N ALA A 97 -68.83 -17.52 19.59
CA ALA A 97 -67.79 -17.68 20.60
C ALA A 97 -66.40 -17.89 19.97
N ARG A 98 -66.29 -18.74 18.94
CA ARG A 98 -65.03 -18.95 18.20
C ARG A 98 -64.55 -17.69 17.49
N GLN A 99 -65.46 -16.96 16.84
CA GLN A 99 -65.13 -15.69 16.16
C GLN A 99 -64.63 -14.64 17.16
N ALA A 100 -65.21 -14.57 18.35
CA ALA A 100 -64.75 -13.68 19.43
C ALA A 100 -63.39 -14.10 20.01
N GLU A 101 -63.14 -15.40 20.19
CA GLU A 101 -61.85 -15.93 20.64
C GLU A 101 -60.74 -15.67 19.60
N GLU A 102 -61.03 -15.86 18.31
CA GLU A 102 -60.08 -15.58 17.24
C GLU A 102 -59.77 -14.08 17.12
N GLN A 103 -60.77 -13.20 17.24
CA GLN A 103 -60.54 -11.75 17.24
C GLN A 103 -59.70 -11.31 18.46
N ALA A 104 -60.05 -11.79 19.67
CA ALA A 104 -59.28 -11.47 20.88
C ALA A 104 -57.82 -11.94 20.79
N ARG A 105 -57.57 -13.06 20.10
CA ARG A 105 -56.21 -13.53 19.79
C ARG A 105 -55.48 -12.61 18.82
N ARG A 106 -56.12 -12.20 17.71
CA ARG A 106 -55.54 -11.25 16.74
C ARG A 106 -55.20 -9.90 17.39
N ASP A 107 -56.08 -9.40 18.26
CA ASP A 107 -55.88 -8.16 19.02
C ASP A 107 -54.68 -8.28 19.99
N ALA A 108 -54.51 -9.44 20.64
CA ALA A 108 -53.38 -9.71 21.52
C ALA A 108 -52.05 -9.83 20.76
N GLU A 109 -52.04 -10.49 19.61
CA GLU A 109 -50.86 -10.61 18.73
C GLU A 109 -50.42 -9.24 18.19
N ALA A 110 -51.37 -8.39 17.76
CA ALA A 110 -51.11 -7.01 17.36
C ALA A 110 -50.57 -6.15 18.52
N ALA A 111 -51.15 -6.28 19.72
CA ALA A 111 -50.68 -5.58 20.92
C ALA A 111 -49.29 -6.04 21.37
N GLU A 112 -48.84 -7.24 21.01
CA GLU A 112 -47.45 -7.66 21.20
C GLU A 112 -46.51 -7.06 20.15
N GLN A 113 -46.87 -7.08 18.87
CA GLN A 113 -46.07 -6.46 17.80
C GLN A 113 -45.78 -4.97 18.08
N ILE A 114 -46.78 -4.21 18.54
CA ILE A 114 -46.61 -2.79 18.93
C ILE A 114 -45.57 -2.65 20.05
N ARG A 115 -45.65 -3.48 21.10
CA ARG A 115 -44.69 -3.46 22.22
C ARG A 115 -43.27 -3.85 21.79
N GLN A 116 -43.13 -4.76 20.82
CA GLN A 116 -41.83 -5.13 20.25
C GLN A 116 -41.25 -3.96 19.42
N ALA A 117 -42.07 -3.27 18.62
CA ALA A 117 -41.65 -2.10 17.84
C ALA A 117 -41.26 -0.90 18.72
N GLU A 118 -42.00 -0.62 19.80
CA GLU A 118 -41.64 0.41 20.79
C GLU A 118 -40.32 0.07 21.50
N ALA A 119 -40.11 -1.20 21.86
CA ALA A 119 -38.88 -1.65 22.50
C ALA A 119 -37.66 -1.57 21.57
N GLN A 120 -37.85 -1.83 20.27
CA GLN A 120 -36.81 -1.71 19.26
C GLN A 120 -36.43 -0.24 19.04
N THR A 121 -37.43 0.63 18.79
CA THR A 121 -37.24 2.09 18.65
C THR A 121 -36.42 2.71 19.77
N ARG A 122 -36.61 2.24 21.03
CA ARG A 122 -35.81 2.72 22.18
C ARG A 122 -34.34 2.28 22.12
N ARG A 123 -34.07 1.02 21.74
CA ARG A 123 -32.69 0.51 21.59
C ARG A 123 -31.94 1.26 20.49
N ASP A 124 -32.61 1.55 19.38
CA ASP A 124 -32.00 2.24 18.25
C ASP A 124 -31.69 3.71 18.59
N ALA A 125 -32.55 4.36 19.40
CA ALA A 125 -32.27 5.67 19.97
C ALA A 125 -31.06 5.65 20.94
N GLU A 126 -31.01 4.69 21.87
CA GLU A 126 -29.88 4.51 22.81
C GLU A 126 -28.57 4.22 22.07
N ALA A 127 -28.60 3.40 21.01
CA ALA A 127 -27.46 3.11 20.15
C ALA A 127 -26.99 4.36 19.37
N ALA A 128 -27.92 5.17 18.86
CA ALA A 128 -27.59 6.44 18.20
C ALA A 128 -26.92 7.45 19.13
N GLU A 129 -27.33 7.55 20.40
CA GLU A 129 -26.64 8.40 21.39
C GLU A 129 -25.23 7.89 21.71
N GLN A 130 -25.06 6.57 21.88
CA GLN A 130 -23.75 5.96 22.11
C GLN A 130 -22.81 6.17 20.92
N GLN A 131 -23.29 6.02 19.68
CA GLN A 131 -22.52 6.31 18.47
C GLN A 131 -22.09 7.78 18.39
N ARG A 132 -22.97 8.73 18.71
CA ARG A 132 -22.63 10.17 18.74
C ARG A 132 -21.52 10.47 19.76
N PHE A 133 -21.61 9.92 20.97
CA PHE A 133 -20.58 10.08 21.99
C PHE A 133 -19.24 9.45 21.57
N ALA A 134 -19.27 8.26 20.97
CA ALA A 134 -18.09 7.58 20.43
C ALA A 134 -17.47 8.29 19.20
N GLN A 135 -18.25 9.07 18.44
CA GLN A 135 -17.75 9.94 17.39
C GLN A 135 -17.09 11.20 17.98
N GLU A 136 -17.71 11.85 18.96
CA GLU A 136 -17.14 13.05 19.59
C GLU A 136 -15.80 12.76 20.30
N GLN A 137 -15.70 11.65 21.04
CA GLN A 137 -14.43 11.25 21.65
C GLN A 137 -13.35 10.96 20.60
N ALA A 138 -13.68 10.25 19.52
CA ALA A 138 -12.73 9.96 18.45
C ALA A 138 -12.24 11.24 17.76
N ARG A 139 -13.12 12.23 17.57
CA ARG A 139 -12.75 13.54 17.05
C ARG A 139 -11.79 14.28 17.98
N ARG A 140 -12.08 14.36 19.29
CA ARG A 140 -11.18 14.99 20.27
C ARG A 140 -9.81 14.31 20.32
N ASN A 141 -9.77 12.98 20.24
CA ASN A 141 -8.52 12.23 20.21
C ASN A 141 -7.71 12.51 18.93
N ALA A 142 -8.37 12.59 17.77
CA ALA A 142 -7.71 12.97 16.52
C ALA A 142 -7.15 14.41 16.56
N GLU A 143 -7.92 15.37 17.08
CA GLU A 143 -7.47 16.77 17.27
C GLU A 143 -6.25 16.85 18.22
N ILE A 144 -6.17 16.01 19.25
CA ILE A 144 -5.00 15.90 20.14
C ILE A 144 -3.79 15.29 19.42
N THR A 145 -3.97 14.19 18.69
CA THR A 145 -2.89 13.54 17.92
C THR A 145 -2.34 14.46 16.83
N GLU A 146 -3.18 15.24 16.16
CA GLU A 146 -2.73 16.22 15.17
C GLU A 146 -1.91 17.36 15.80
N GLN A 147 -2.33 17.88 16.96
CA GLN A 147 -1.55 18.87 17.71
C GLN A 147 -0.20 18.31 18.16
N GLN A 148 -0.13 17.05 18.59
CA GLN A 148 1.12 16.38 18.94
C GLN A 148 2.04 16.24 17.71
N ARG A 149 1.50 15.79 16.56
CA ARG A 149 2.24 15.67 15.30
C ARG A 149 2.82 17.02 14.84
N LEU A 150 2.03 18.08 14.89
CA LEU A 150 2.46 19.44 14.53
C LEU A 150 3.53 19.99 15.50
N ALA A 151 3.43 19.66 16.80
CA ALA A 151 4.44 20.04 17.78
C ALA A 151 5.76 19.28 17.58
N GLU A 152 5.73 18.00 17.20
CA GLU A 152 6.91 17.21 16.88
C GLU A 152 7.58 17.67 15.57
N GLU A 153 6.79 17.88 14.50
CA GLU A 153 7.24 18.42 13.22
C GLU A 153 7.96 19.77 13.40
N LYS A 154 7.40 20.68 14.22
CA LYS A 154 8.04 21.96 14.59
C LYS A 154 9.36 21.77 15.32
N ARG A 155 9.44 20.84 16.28
CA ARG A 155 10.69 20.56 17.03
C ARG A 155 11.77 19.94 16.15
N LEU A 156 11.39 19.12 15.17
CA LEU A 156 12.32 18.57 14.19
C LEU A 156 12.90 19.68 13.29
N ALA A 157 12.04 20.59 12.80
CA ALA A 157 12.48 21.74 12.01
C ALA A 157 13.38 22.71 12.81
N GLU A 158 13.05 22.99 14.08
CA GLU A 158 13.89 23.78 14.99
C GLU A 158 15.26 23.13 15.23
N ALA A 159 15.31 21.80 15.37
CA ALA A 159 16.55 21.05 15.52
C ALA A 159 17.42 21.08 14.24
N GLN A 160 16.82 20.88 13.07
CA GLN A 160 17.51 20.95 11.77
C GLN A 160 18.07 22.36 11.50
N ALA A 161 17.32 23.42 11.82
CA ALA A 161 17.80 24.79 11.71
C ALA A 161 19.00 25.07 12.64
N ALA A 162 18.97 24.55 13.87
CA ALA A 162 20.09 24.67 14.81
C ALA A 162 21.33 23.87 14.37
N GLU A 163 21.15 22.72 13.71
CA GLU A 163 22.25 21.94 13.12
C GLU A 163 22.88 22.64 11.92
N GLN A 164 22.08 23.20 11.00
CA GLN A 164 22.57 24.01 9.89
C GLN A 164 23.36 25.23 10.36
N GLN A 165 22.88 25.94 11.38
CA GLN A 165 23.60 27.08 11.97
C GLN A 165 24.97 26.69 12.55
N ARG A 166 25.06 25.53 13.22
CA ARG A 166 26.35 25.00 13.73
C ARG A 166 27.31 24.64 12.59
N ALA A 167 26.81 23.99 11.53
CA ALA A 167 27.62 23.66 10.36
C ALA A 167 28.14 24.93 9.64
N GLU A 168 27.32 25.98 9.53
CA GLU A 168 27.76 27.28 9.02
C GLU A 168 28.81 27.94 9.93
N GLU A 169 28.63 27.92 11.24
CA GLU A 169 29.59 28.49 12.19
C GLU A 169 30.94 27.75 12.15
N GLU A 170 30.91 26.42 12.05
CA GLU A 170 32.11 25.59 11.88
C GLU A 170 32.81 25.88 10.55
N GLN A 171 32.09 25.96 9.42
CA GLN A 171 32.69 26.35 8.14
C GLN A 171 33.30 27.76 8.19
N ARG A 172 32.63 28.73 8.82
CA ARG A 172 33.17 30.10 9.03
C ARG A 172 34.44 30.05 9.89
N ARG A 173 34.47 29.24 10.95
CA ARG A 173 35.62 29.05 11.84
C ARG A 173 36.81 28.41 11.12
N LEU A 174 36.58 27.35 10.34
CA LEU A 174 37.61 26.68 9.53
C LEU A 174 38.18 27.62 8.46
N LYS A 175 37.32 28.37 7.76
CA LYS A 175 37.74 29.39 6.78
C LYS A 175 38.57 30.50 7.43
N ALA A 176 38.17 30.96 8.62
CA ALA A 176 38.92 31.95 9.40
C ALA A 176 40.22 31.40 10.03
N GLN A 177 40.37 30.08 10.15
CA GLN A 177 41.64 29.45 10.52
C GLN A 177 42.57 29.37 9.30
N ALA A 178 42.10 28.81 8.17
CA ALA A 178 42.88 28.69 6.94
C ALA A 178 43.43 30.03 6.42
N LEU A 179 42.70 31.14 6.59
CA LEU A 179 43.18 32.49 6.29
C LEU A 179 44.36 32.93 7.17
N ARG A 180 44.33 32.63 8.48
CA ARG A 180 45.42 32.95 9.42
C ARG A 180 46.65 32.06 9.18
N ASP A 181 46.43 30.79 8.86
CA ASP A 181 47.52 29.86 8.51
C ASP A 181 48.21 30.29 7.20
N ALA A 182 47.44 30.71 6.19
CA ALA A 182 47.96 31.26 4.94
C ALA A 182 48.70 32.60 5.12
N GLU A 183 48.20 33.50 5.98
CA GLU A 183 48.88 34.75 6.32
C GLU A 183 50.20 34.50 7.08
N THR A 184 50.20 33.55 8.01
CA THR A 184 51.40 33.13 8.75
C THR A 184 52.46 32.54 7.81
N ALA A 185 52.05 31.65 6.90
CA ALA A 185 52.94 31.09 5.87
C ALA A 185 53.48 32.16 4.91
N LYS A 186 52.68 33.18 4.57
CA LYS A 186 53.13 34.34 3.78
C LYS A 186 54.20 35.15 4.52
N GLN A 187 54.01 35.43 5.81
CA GLN A 187 55.01 36.14 6.62
C GLN A 187 56.31 35.33 6.77
N GLN A 188 56.21 34.01 6.95
CA GLN A 188 57.39 33.13 7.03
C GLN A 188 58.23 33.18 5.74
N ARG A 189 57.60 33.06 4.56
CA ARG A 189 58.30 33.18 3.27
C ARG A 189 58.99 34.54 3.10
N LEU A 190 58.32 35.62 3.47
CA LEU A 190 58.86 36.99 3.38
C LEU A 190 60.05 37.21 4.34
N ALA A 191 60.03 36.56 5.50
CA ALA A 191 61.16 36.56 6.44
C ALA A 191 62.33 35.69 5.94
N GLU A 192 62.06 34.55 5.31
CA GLU A 192 63.07 33.68 4.71
C GLU A 192 63.77 34.34 3.51
N GLU A 193 63.00 34.93 2.60
CA GLU A 193 63.47 35.72 1.45
C GLU A 193 64.36 36.89 1.91
N LYS A 194 63.95 37.63 2.96
CA LYS A 194 64.75 38.69 3.55
C LYS A 194 66.08 38.17 4.14
N ARG A 195 66.06 37.03 4.85
CA ARG A 195 67.29 36.43 5.41
C ARG A 195 68.25 35.93 4.33
N LEU A 196 67.71 35.44 3.20
CA LEU A 196 68.51 35.03 2.05
C LEU A 196 69.20 36.24 1.40
N ALA A 197 68.47 37.35 1.21
CA ALA A 197 69.03 38.60 0.70
C ALA A 197 70.07 39.23 1.64
N GLU A 198 69.84 39.21 2.95
CA GLU A 198 70.81 39.66 3.97
C GLU A 198 72.09 38.80 3.95
N ALA A 199 71.97 37.49 3.76
CA ALA A 199 73.12 36.59 3.63
C ALA A 199 73.93 36.86 2.36
N GLN A 200 73.27 37.02 1.20
CA GLN A 200 73.92 37.36 -0.07
C GLN A 200 74.65 38.71 -0.02
N ALA A 201 74.05 39.72 0.61
CA ALA A 201 74.70 41.03 0.81
C ALA A 201 75.94 40.94 1.71
N ALA A 202 75.88 40.13 2.78
CA ALA A 202 77.03 39.89 3.66
C ALA A 202 78.16 39.11 2.97
N GLU A 203 77.83 38.18 2.06
CA GLU A 203 78.82 37.45 1.25
C GLU A 203 79.51 38.38 0.23
N GLN A 204 78.76 39.23 -0.47
CA GLN A 204 79.32 40.24 -1.37
C GLN A 204 80.26 41.22 -0.64
N GLN A 205 79.88 41.69 0.55
CA GLN A 205 80.74 42.57 1.35
C GLN A 205 82.05 41.90 1.78
N ARG A 206 82.03 40.60 2.10
CA ARG A 206 83.26 39.84 2.42
C ARG A 206 84.16 39.70 1.21
N ALA A 207 83.61 39.39 0.03
CA ALA A 207 84.36 39.31 -1.21
C ALA A 207 85.00 40.67 -1.60
N GLU A 208 84.29 41.78 -1.39
CA GLU A 208 84.86 43.12 -1.54
C GLU A 208 85.98 43.42 -0.54
N GLU A 209 85.82 43.09 0.75
CA GLU A 209 86.87 43.32 1.74
C GLU A 209 88.12 42.46 1.45
N GLU A 210 87.93 41.21 1.01
CA GLU A 210 89.03 40.33 0.60
C GLU A 210 89.77 40.88 -0.63
N GLN A 211 89.07 41.32 -1.68
CA GLN A 211 89.71 42.00 -2.82
C GLN A 211 90.45 43.27 -2.41
N ARG A 212 89.89 44.07 -1.48
CA ARG A 212 90.56 45.26 -0.94
C ARG A 212 91.81 44.88 -0.14
N ARG A 213 91.78 43.82 0.66
CA ARG A 213 92.95 43.28 1.39
C ARG A 213 94.04 42.81 0.43
N LEU A 214 93.70 41.98 -0.56
CA LEU A 214 94.64 41.47 -1.56
C LEU A 214 95.29 42.62 -2.35
N LYS A 215 94.51 43.63 -2.76
CA LYS A 215 95.03 44.83 -3.44
C LYS A 215 95.95 45.67 -2.52
N ALA A 216 95.59 45.82 -1.25
CA ALA A 216 96.41 46.53 -0.25
C ALA A 216 97.63 45.72 0.22
N GLN A 217 97.66 44.42 0.00
CA GLN A 217 98.85 43.57 0.18
C GLN A 217 99.78 43.72 -1.03
N ALA A 218 99.27 43.51 -2.26
CA ALA A 218 100.06 43.67 -3.48
C ALA A 218 100.73 45.05 -3.64
N LEU A 219 100.07 46.12 -3.18
CA LEU A 219 100.67 47.46 -3.12
C LEU A 219 101.84 47.55 -2.12
N ARG A 220 101.72 46.94 -0.94
CA ARG A 220 102.80 46.89 0.07
C ARG A 220 103.96 45.99 -0.38
N ASP A 221 103.67 44.88 -1.02
CA ASP A 221 104.69 43.99 -1.58
C ASP A 221 105.47 44.69 -2.70
N ALA A 222 104.78 45.42 -3.59
CA ALA A 222 105.41 46.24 -4.63
C ALA A 222 106.23 47.42 -4.06
N GLU A 223 105.75 48.08 -2.99
CA GLU A 223 106.49 49.15 -2.32
C GLU A 223 107.72 48.60 -1.58
N THR A 224 107.61 47.43 -0.95
CA THR A 224 108.72 46.74 -0.29
C THR A 224 109.79 46.32 -1.31
N ALA A 225 109.38 45.77 -2.46
CA ALA A 225 110.29 45.43 -3.55
C ALA A 225 110.96 46.67 -4.16
N LYS A 226 110.26 47.82 -4.21
CA LYS A 226 110.86 49.10 -4.64
C LYS A 226 111.89 49.62 -3.62
N GLN A 227 111.59 49.55 -2.32
CA GLN A 227 112.54 49.92 -1.26
C GLN A 227 113.76 48.98 -1.25
N GLN A 228 113.56 47.68 -1.48
CA GLN A 228 114.66 46.71 -1.61
C GLN A 228 115.57 47.03 -2.80
N ARG A 229 115.03 47.36 -3.98
CA ARG A 229 115.84 47.79 -5.14
C ARG A 229 116.64 49.07 -4.85
N ILE A 230 116.02 50.08 -4.24
CA ILE A 230 116.71 51.32 -3.86
C ILE A 230 117.81 51.05 -2.81
N ALA A 231 117.56 50.14 -1.86
CA ALA A 231 118.55 49.72 -0.88
C ALA A 231 119.68 48.91 -1.53
N GLU A 232 119.39 48.07 -2.53
CA GLU A 232 120.38 47.26 -3.26
C GLU A 232 121.26 48.12 -4.18
N GLU A 233 120.70 49.07 -4.93
CA GLU A 233 121.47 50.08 -5.67
C GLU A 233 122.36 50.90 -4.73
N LYS A 234 121.82 51.36 -3.59
CA LYS A 234 122.59 52.12 -2.60
C LYS A 234 123.67 51.27 -1.94
N ARG A 235 123.42 49.97 -1.70
CA ARG A 235 124.43 49.07 -1.15
C ARG A 235 125.53 48.79 -2.17
N LEU A 236 125.23 48.56 -3.45
CA LEU A 236 126.26 48.42 -4.48
C LEU A 236 127.14 49.68 -4.57
N ALA A 237 126.55 50.88 -4.50
CA ALA A 237 127.29 52.14 -4.51
C ALA A 237 128.18 52.31 -3.26
N GLU A 238 127.67 51.96 -2.07
CA GLU A 238 128.44 52.02 -0.81
C GLU A 238 129.53 50.92 -0.74
N GLU A 239 129.28 49.75 -1.31
CA GLU A 239 130.20 48.62 -1.37
C GLU A 239 131.37 48.91 -2.33
N GLN A 240 131.09 49.48 -3.51
CA GLN A 240 132.12 49.99 -4.45
C GLN A 240 132.94 51.16 -3.88
N ALA A 241 132.33 52.05 -3.10
CA ALA A 241 133.07 53.12 -2.41
C ALA A 241 133.93 52.57 -1.26
N ALA A 242 133.43 51.58 -0.52
CA ALA A 242 134.12 50.98 0.62
C ALA A 242 135.33 50.13 0.22
N GLU A 243 135.30 49.41 -0.91
CA GLU A 243 136.47 48.67 -1.40
C GLU A 243 137.65 49.60 -1.74
N GLN A 244 137.38 50.77 -2.34
CA GLN A 244 138.44 51.75 -2.64
C GLN A 244 139.07 52.35 -1.37
N GLN A 245 138.29 52.59 -0.31
CA GLN A 245 138.81 53.19 0.93
C GLN A 245 139.45 52.18 1.90
N ARG A 246 139.00 50.92 1.91
CA ARG A 246 139.56 49.87 2.79
C ARG A 246 141.01 49.51 2.42
N ALA A 247 141.40 49.71 1.16
CA ALA A 247 142.78 49.53 0.72
C ALA A 247 143.78 50.55 1.32
N GLU A 248 143.31 51.69 1.85
CA GLU A 248 144.18 52.75 2.39
C GLU A 248 144.21 52.81 3.94
N GLU A 249 143.12 52.47 4.64
CA GLU A 249 143.08 52.56 6.12
C GLU A 249 143.78 51.41 6.86
N GLU A 250 144.00 50.24 6.23
CA GLU A 250 144.56 49.06 6.91
C GLU A 250 145.96 49.30 7.52
N GLN A 251 146.77 50.20 6.94
CA GLN A 251 148.08 50.56 7.48
C GLN A 251 148.05 51.52 8.69
N ARG A 252 146.89 52.11 9.05
CA ARG A 252 146.84 53.24 10.00
C ARG A 252 146.29 52.94 11.39
N ARG A 253 145.51 51.88 11.59
CA ARG A 253 144.82 51.59 12.87
C ARG A 253 145.41 50.43 13.71
N LEU A 254 146.67 50.11 13.51
CA LEU A 254 147.45 49.21 14.39
C LEU A 254 148.23 49.94 15.51
N LYS A 255 147.95 51.24 15.77
CA LYS A 255 148.79 52.03 16.69
C LYS A 255 148.11 53.04 17.63
N GLU A 256 146.81 53.33 17.47
CA GLU A 256 146.02 53.85 18.59
C GLU A 256 145.26 52.66 19.19
N GLN A 257 145.68 52.11 20.34
CA GLN A 257 145.79 52.78 21.64
C GLN A 257 144.41 53.33 22.02
N ALA A 258 143.49 52.48 22.47
CA ALA A 258 143.41 51.94 23.84
C ALA A 258 143.06 53.02 24.87
N LEU A 259 142.20 52.62 25.83
CA LEU A 259 141.34 53.46 26.68
C LEU A 259 140.10 53.95 25.92
N ARG A 260 138.93 53.71 26.54
CA ARG A 260 137.58 54.18 26.13
C ARG A 260 136.98 53.45 24.91
N ASP A 261 135.85 52.74 24.98
CA ASP A 261 134.94 52.50 26.12
C ASP A 261 134.43 51.05 26.22
N ALA A 262 134.48 50.54 27.45
CA ALA A 262 133.86 49.32 27.97
C ALA A 262 134.16 49.26 29.50
N GLU A 263 134.04 50.34 30.26
CA GLU A 263 132.76 50.84 30.78
C GLU A 263 131.60 49.80 30.77
N ILE A 264 130.98 49.61 31.93
CA ILE A 264 130.04 48.50 32.23
C ILE A 264 130.72 47.11 32.10
N ALA A 265 131.61 46.68 33.00
CA ALA A 265 131.94 47.13 34.36
C ALA A 265 130.78 47.22 35.38
N LYS A 266 129.59 46.71 35.03
CA LYS A 266 128.41 46.55 35.91
C LYS A 266 127.42 45.60 35.20
N GLN A 267 127.52 44.27 35.28
CA GLN A 267 127.60 43.46 36.51
C GLN A 267 128.30 42.10 36.28
N GLN A 268 129.59 42.06 35.89
CA GLN A 268 130.32 40.78 35.77
C GLN A 268 131.37 40.59 36.87
N ARG A 269 130.86 40.27 38.06
CA ARG A 269 131.56 39.58 39.16
C ARG A 269 130.51 38.79 39.94
N ILE A 270 130.85 37.57 40.37
CA ILE A 270 129.99 36.64 41.13
C ILE A 270 128.77 36.13 40.32
N ALA A 271 129.02 35.20 39.38
CA ALA A 271 127.96 34.41 38.73
C ALA A 271 128.30 32.91 38.58
N GLU A 272 129.54 32.50 38.87
CA GLU A 272 130.03 31.14 38.61
C GLU A 272 129.75 30.18 39.77
N GLU A 273 129.69 30.68 41.02
CA GLU A 273 129.37 29.90 42.23
C GLU A 273 127.91 29.40 42.28
N LYS A 274 126.99 30.05 41.55
CA LYS A 274 125.55 29.75 41.66
C LYS A 274 125.13 28.49 40.90
N ARG A 275 125.94 28.05 39.92
CA ARG A 275 125.55 27.05 38.91
C ARG A 275 125.44 25.62 39.42
N GLN A 276 125.97 25.31 40.61
CA GLN A 276 125.87 23.99 41.26
C GLN A 276 124.82 23.94 42.38
N ALA A 277 124.24 25.08 42.80
CA ALA A 277 123.25 25.13 43.87
C ALA A 277 121.80 24.95 43.38
N GLU A 278 121.48 25.39 42.15
CA GLU A 278 120.12 25.36 41.62
C GLU A 278 119.66 23.95 41.18
N GLU A 279 120.60 23.07 40.84
CA GLU A 279 120.30 21.73 40.31
C GLU A 279 119.71 20.78 41.37
N GLN A 280 120.23 20.80 42.61
CA GLN A 280 119.67 20.02 43.72
C GLN A 280 118.32 20.56 44.20
N ALA A 281 118.14 21.90 44.21
CA ALA A 281 116.87 22.53 44.58
C ALA A 281 115.75 22.26 43.54
N ALA A 282 116.10 22.12 42.26
CA ALA A 282 115.17 21.74 41.20
C ALA A 282 114.68 20.28 41.31
N ALA A 283 115.49 19.38 41.89
CA ALA A 283 115.13 17.97 42.04
C ALA A 283 114.02 17.75 43.08
N GLN A 284 114.15 18.36 44.28
CA GLN A 284 113.17 18.20 45.36
C GLN A 284 111.78 18.73 45.00
N ARG A 285 111.72 19.92 44.35
CA ARG A 285 110.44 20.54 43.96
C ARG A 285 109.64 19.71 42.97
N ARG A 286 110.30 18.97 42.07
CA ARG A 286 109.62 18.10 41.10
C ARG A 286 108.93 16.92 41.78
N ALA A 287 109.56 16.33 42.80
CA ALA A 287 108.97 15.22 43.55
C ALA A 287 107.71 15.64 44.33
N GLU A 288 107.72 16.80 44.99
CA GLU A 288 106.54 17.33 45.69
C GLU A 288 105.39 17.69 44.73
N GLU A 289 105.72 18.29 43.58
CA GLU A 289 104.71 18.68 42.59
C GLU A 289 104.05 17.48 41.92
N GLU A 290 104.82 16.42 41.63
CA GLU A 290 104.30 15.16 41.07
C GLU A 290 103.40 14.42 42.07
N GLN A 291 103.80 14.36 43.34
CA GLN A 291 103.00 13.74 44.41
C GLN A 291 101.68 14.49 44.67
N ARG A 292 101.69 15.83 44.56
CA ARG A 292 100.48 16.66 44.65
C ARG A 292 99.55 16.46 43.46
N ARG A 293 100.07 16.40 42.23
CA ARG A 293 99.26 16.14 41.02
C ARG A 293 98.56 14.78 41.08
N ALA A 294 99.22 13.75 41.64
CA ALA A 294 98.61 12.44 41.86
C ALA A 294 97.41 12.50 42.84
N GLN A 295 97.49 13.31 43.90
CA GLN A 295 96.36 13.50 44.83
C GLN A 295 95.20 14.29 44.21
N GLU A 296 95.48 15.36 43.45
CA GLU A 296 94.45 16.15 42.76
C GLU A 296 93.72 15.31 41.67
N GLN A 297 94.42 14.39 41.00
CA GLN A 297 93.82 13.46 40.04
C GLN A 297 92.89 12.44 40.73
N ALA A 298 93.37 11.77 41.78
CA ALA A 298 92.60 10.76 42.52
C ALA A 298 91.30 11.33 43.14
N LEU A 299 91.30 12.58 43.57
CA LEU A 299 90.10 13.28 44.05
C LEU A 299 89.06 13.49 42.93
N ARG A 300 89.49 13.91 41.73
CA ARG A 300 88.59 14.12 40.58
C ARG A 300 87.95 12.83 40.10
N ASP A 301 88.72 11.75 40.03
CA ASP A 301 88.22 10.45 39.55
C ASP A 301 87.20 9.86 40.54
N ALA A 302 87.40 10.04 41.85
CA ALA A 302 86.44 9.68 42.89
C ALA A 302 85.16 10.54 42.83
N GLU A 303 85.27 11.84 42.56
CA GLU A 303 84.13 12.75 42.45
C GLU A 303 83.30 12.48 41.17
N ALA A 304 83.94 12.16 40.05
CA ALA A 304 83.28 11.73 38.82
C ALA A 304 82.50 10.42 39.01
N ALA A 305 83.10 9.41 39.66
CA ALA A 305 82.43 8.15 39.98
C ALA A 305 81.21 8.35 40.91
N LYS A 306 81.27 9.32 41.83
CA LYS A 306 80.13 9.70 42.68
C LYS A 306 78.99 10.35 41.88
N GLN A 307 79.31 11.23 40.92
CA GLN A 307 78.29 11.85 40.07
C GLN A 307 77.63 10.83 39.13
N GLN A 308 78.38 9.88 38.57
CA GLN A 308 77.82 8.83 37.70
C GLN A 308 76.77 7.98 38.43
N ARG A 309 77.04 7.56 39.67
CA ARG A 309 76.07 6.80 40.49
C ARG A 309 74.78 7.58 40.75
N ILE A 310 74.89 8.87 41.09
CA ILE A 310 73.72 9.73 41.32
C ILE A 310 72.89 9.90 40.03
N ALA A 311 73.53 9.99 38.87
CA ALA A 311 72.85 10.08 37.59
C ALA A 311 72.13 8.77 37.20
N GLU A 312 72.74 7.61 37.45
CA GLU A 312 72.16 6.29 37.20
C GLU A 312 70.97 6.00 38.13
N GLU A 313 71.12 6.26 39.43
CA GLU A 313 70.08 6.12 40.45
C GLU A 313 68.87 7.03 40.16
N LYS A 314 69.12 8.29 39.73
CA LYS A 314 68.05 9.20 39.30
C LYS A 314 67.34 8.72 38.04
N ARG A 315 68.06 8.16 37.04
CA ARG A 315 67.44 7.65 35.80
C ARG A 315 66.51 6.47 36.10
N LEU A 316 66.93 5.54 36.96
CA LEU A 316 66.10 4.42 37.42
C LEU A 316 64.83 4.88 38.15
N ALA A 317 64.93 5.91 38.99
CA ALA A 317 63.77 6.51 39.66
C ALA A 317 62.79 7.19 38.68
N GLU A 318 63.31 7.89 37.67
CA GLU A 318 62.48 8.53 36.62
C GLU A 318 61.79 7.50 35.71
N GLU A 319 62.47 6.39 35.39
CA GLU A 319 61.93 5.29 34.60
C GLU A 319 60.80 4.55 35.35
N GLN A 320 61.01 4.23 36.63
CA GLN A 320 59.96 3.63 37.48
C GLN A 320 58.76 4.57 37.69
N ALA A 321 58.98 5.87 37.84
CA ALA A 321 57.91 6.85 37.95
C ALA A 321 57.08 6.94 36.65
N ALA A 322 57.72 6.88 35.48
CA ALA A 322 57.04 6.87 34.19
C ALA A 322 56.23 5.58 33.95
N GLU A 323 56.74 4.42 34.39
CA GLU A 323 56.02 3.14 34.33
C GLU A 323 54.78 3.14 35.24
N GLN A 324 54.90 3.62 36.48
CA GLN A 324 53.75 3.78 37.38
C GLN A 324 52.69 4.74 36.83
N GLN A 325 53.09 5.85 36.19
CA GLN A 325 52.15 6.77 35.54
C GLN A 325 51.39 6.11 34.38
N ARG A 326 52.07 5.32 33.54
CA ARG A 326 51.43 4.57 32.44
C ARG A 326 50.40 3.57 32.97
N ALA A 327 50.76 2.79 33.99
CA ALA A 327 49.84 1.84 34.63
C ALA A 327 48.60 2.53 35.23
N GLN A 328 48.77 3.68 35.88
CA GLN A 328 47.64 4.46 36.41
C GLN A 328 46.77 5.06 35.29
N GLU A 329 47.36 5.49 34.17
CA GLU A 329 46.58 6.02 33.04
C GLU A 329 45.81 4.91 32.33
N GLU A 330 46.42 3.74 32.13
CA GLU A 330 45.75 2.55 31.56
C GLU A 330 44.59 2.08 32.45
N GLN A 331 44.79 2.01 33.77
CA GLN A 331 43.73 1.68 34.73
C GLN A 331 42.58 2.71 34.71
N ARG A 332 42.89 4.01 34.57
CA ARG A 332 41.88 5.07 34.39
C ARG A 332 41.12 4.94 33.07
N ARG A 333 41.81 4.63 31.96
CA ARG A 333 41.19 4.39 30.65
C ARG A 333 40.25 3.18 30.70
N ALA A 334 40.66 2.09 31.36
CA ALA A 334 39.83 0.90 31.57
C ALA A 334 38.58 1.21 32.42
N GLN A 335 38.70 1.97 33.51
CA GLN A 335 37.54 2.40 34.30
C GLN A 335 36.60 3.33 33.52
N ALA A 336 37.15 4.27 32.74
CA ALA A 336 36.35 5.18 31.92
C ALA A 336 35.59 4.43 30.81
N GLN A 337 36.18 3.38 30.23
CA GLN A 337 35.52 2.52 29.25
C GLN A 337 34.41 1.70 29.90
N ALA A 338 34.69 1.02 31.02
CA ALA A 338 33.69 0.22 31.74
C ALA A 338 32.46 1.05 32.20
N LEU A 339 32.66 2.31 32.57
CA LEU A 339 31.55 3.24 32.88
C LEU A 339 30.71 3.57 31.64
N ARG A 340 31.33 3.82 30.48
CA ARG A 340 30.61 4.06 29.21
C ARG A 340 29.83 2.82 28.76
N ASP A 341 30.42 1.64 28.87
CA ASP A 341 29.78 0.38 28.47
C ASP A 341 28.58 0.08 29.38
N ALA A 342 28.70 0.32 30.68
CA ALA A 342 27.58 0.22 31.63
C ALA A 342 26.47 1.24 31.38
N GLU A 343 26.82 2.49 31.03
CA GLU A 343 25.85 3.53 30.69
C GLU A 343 25.14 3.23 29.35
N ALA A 344 25.86 2.76 28.33
CA ALA A 344 25.29 2.30 27.07
C ALA A 344 24.33 1.12 27.27
N ALA A 345 24.71 0.11 28.07
CA ALA A 345 23.83 -1.01 28.41
C ALA A 345 22.58 -0.58 29.17
N LYS A 346 22.67 0.45 30.03
CA LYS A 346 21.52 1.05 30.72
C LYS A 346 20.60 1.79 29.74
N GLN A 347 21.16 2.56 28.80
CA GLN A 347 20.38 3.25 27.77
C GLN A 347 19.69 2.27 26.81
N GLN A 348 20.36 1.17 26.42
CA GLN A 348 19.77 0.11 25.59
C GLN A 348 18.56 -0.53 26.27
N ARG A 349 18.64 -0.86 27.57
CA ARG A 349 17.47 -1.38 28.32
C ARG A 349 16.32 -0.40 28.37
N ILE A 350 16.57 0.87 28.68
CA ILE A 350 15.54 1.92 28.70
C ILE A 350 14.90 2.08 27.31
N ALA A 351 15.67 1.96 26.23
CA ALA A 351 15.15 2.00 24.87
C ALA A 351 14.32 0.75 24.52
N GLU A 352 14.73 -0.44 24.95
CA GLU A 352 14.00 -1.70 24.73
C GLU A 352 12.68 -1.74 25.53
N ASP A 353 12.72 -1.39 26.82
CA ASP A 353 11.54 -1.28 27.69
C ASP A 353 10.54 -0.26 27.13
N LYS A 354 11.03 0.90 26.65
CA LYS A 354 10.20 1.90 25.97
C LYS A 354 9.57 1.33 24.69
N ARG A 355 10.35 0.63 23.85
CA ARG A 355 9.84 0.09 22.58
C ARG A 355 8.77 -0.97 22.80
N ARG A 356 8.91 -1.81 23.82
CA ARG A 356 7.88 -2.79 24.24
C ARG A 356 6.60 -2.08 24.69
N ALA A 357 6.70 -1.02 25.50
CA ALA A 357 5.53 -0.23 25.91
C ALA A 357 4.84 0.48 24.74
N GLU A 358 5.61 0.94 23.73
CA GLU A 358 5.06 1.52 22.49
C GLU A 358 4.39 0.45 21.60
N GLU A 359 4.96 -0.76 21.51
CA GLU A 359 4.38 -1.91 20.81
C GLU A 359 3.07 -2.40 21.47
N GLU A 360 3.05 -2.53 22.80
CA GLU A 360 1.85 -2.89 23.58
C GLU A 360 0.74 -1.83 23.45
N ALA A 361 1.08 -0.54 23.51
CA ALA A 361 0.11 0.54 23.33
C ALA A 361 -0.47 0.58 21.90
N ALA A 362 0.36 0.33 20.87
CA ALA A 362 -0.08 0.25 19.49
C ALA A 362 -0.99 -0.97 19.25
N GLU A 363 -0.73 -2.12 19.89
CA GLU A 363 -1.60 -3.29 19.82
C GLU A 363 -2.96 -3.03 20.51
N GLN A 364 -2.98 -2.42 21.68
CA GLN A 364 -4.24 -2.03 22.35
C GLN A 364 -5.06 -1.05 21.50
N GLN A 365 -4.42 -0.05 20.86
CA GLN A 365 -5.09 0.84 19.92
C GLN A 365 -5.63 0.10 18.69
N ARG A 366 -4.88 -0.86 18.14
CA ARG A 366 -5.32 -1.67 17.00
C ARG A 366 -6.59 -2.47 17.34
N LEU A 367 -6.59 -3.15 18.48
CA LEU A 367 -7.74 -3.94 18.95
C LEU A 367 -8.98 -3.06 19.24
N ALA A 368 -8.79 -1.88 19.83
CA ALA A 368 -9.87 -0.92 20.06
C ALA A 368 -10.45 -0.36 18.74
N LEU A 369 -9.61 -0.15 17.72
CA LEU A 369 -10.07 0.28 16.40
C LEU A 369 -10.81 -0.84 15.66
N GLU A 370 -10.30 -2.07 15.74
CA GLU A 370 -10.90 -3.25 15.11
C GLU A 370 -12.28 -3.57 15.70
N GLN A 371 -12.45 -3.48 17.03
CA GLN A 371 -13.76 -3.63 17.66
C GLN A 371 -14.73 -2.54 17.17
N LYS A 372 -14.30 -1.28 17.14
CA LYS A 372 -15.13 -0.17 16.66
C LYS A 372 -15.51 -0.29 15.18
N GLN A 373 -14.68 -0.92 14.36
CA GLN A 373 -15.01 -1.25 12.96
C GLN A 373 -16.10 -2.33 12.90
N ARG A 374 -15.95 -3.44 13.64
CA ARG A 374 -16.98 -4.49 13.71
C ARG A 374 -18.33 -3.96 14.21
N ASP A 375 -18.32 -3.08 15.21
CA ASP A 375 -19.54 -2.45 15.76
C ASP A 375 -20.22 -1.54 14.73
N ALA A 376 -19.44 -0.86 13.87
CA ALA A 376 -19.94 -0.02 12.79
C ALA A 376 -20.47 -0.85 11.60
N GLU A 377 -19.74 -1.90 11.19
CA GLU A 377 -20.14 -2.84 10.14
C GLU A 377 -21.45 -3.55 10.50
N ALA A 378 -21.62 -3.97 11.75
CA ALA A 378 -22.87 -4.55 12.25
C ALA A 378 -24.05 -3.56 12.18
N ALA A 379 -23.82 -2.28 12.54
CA ALA A 379 -24.84 -1.23 12.42
C ALA A 379 -25.15 -0.82 10.97
N GLU A 380 -24.23 -1.07 10.02
CA GLU A 380 -24.47 -0.86 8.60
C GLU A 380 -25.25 -2.03 7.97
N GLN A 381 -24.89 -3.28 8.28
CA GLN A 381 -25.66 -4.45 7.87
C GLN A 381 -27.09 -4.44 8.43
N ALA A 382 -27.30 -3.98 9.67
CA ALA A 382 -28.63 -3.82 10.25
C ALA A 382 -29.50 -2.83 9.44
N ARG A 383 -28.94 -1.67 9.06
CA ARG A 383 -29.64 -0.67 8.24
C ARG A 383 -29.94 -1.17 6.83
N LEU A 384 -28.98 -1.85 6.19
CA LEU A 384 -29.18 -2.43 4.86
C LEU A 384 -30.24 -3.54 4.86
N ALA A 385 -30.31 -4.35 5.93
CA ALA A 385 -31.36 -5.36 6.09
C ALA A 385 -32.75 -4.74 6.31
N GLU A 386 -32.84 -3.62 7.03
CA GLU A 386 -34.09 -2.87 7.20
C GLU A 386 -34.52 -2.17 5.90
N GLU A 387 -33.60 -1.54 5.17
CA GLU A 387 -33.85 -0.94 3.86
C GLU A 387 -34.32 -1.99 2.83
N GLN A 388 -33.71 -3.18 2.82
CA GLN A 388 -34.16 -4.30 2.00
C GLN A 388 -35.54 -4.83 2.41
N ARG A 389 -35.86 -4.90 3.71
CA ARG A 389 -37.20 -5.28 4.17
C ARG A 389 -38.25 -4.27 3.72
N LEU A 390 -37.98 -2.98 3.89
CA LEU A 390 -38.88 -1.90 3.46
C LEU A 390 -39.09 -1.90 1.94
N ALA A 391 -38.02 -2.13 1.16
CA ALA A 391 -38.12 -2.28 -0.29
C ALA A 391 -38.96 -3.51 -0.69
N GLN A 392 -38.84 -4.64 0.01
CA GLN A 392 -39.67 -5.83 -0.20
C GLN A 392 -41.14 -5.61 0.20
N GLU A 393 -41.41 -4.88 1.28
CA GLU A 393 -42.78 -4.48 1.67
C GLU A 393 -43.39 -3.52 0.63
N GLU A 394 -42.61 -2.59 0.08
CA GLU A 394 -43.09 -1.69 -0.98
C GLU A 394 -43.30 -2.43 -2.31
N GLU A 395 -42.40 -3.35 -2.70
CA GLU A 395 -42.56 -4.17 -3.91
C GLU A 395 -43.75 -5.12 -3.79
N ALA A 396 -43.92 -5.80 -2.65
CA ALA A 396 -45.09 -6.64 -2.37
C ALA A 396 -46.39 -5.82 -2.38
N ARG A 397 -46.36 -4.58 -1.86
CA ARG A 397 -47.50 -3.67 -1.93
C ARG A 397 -47.82 -3.23 -3.36
N ARG A 398 -46.81 -2.85 -4.16
CA ARG A 398 -47.02 -2.51 -5.58
C ARG A 398 -47.55 -3.71 -6.39
N LEU A 399 -47.11 -4.93 -6.07
CA LEU A 399 -47.65 -6.16 -6.66
C LEU A 399 -49.11 -6.38 -6.25
N ALA A 400 -49.47 -6.18 -4.98
CA ALA A 400 -50.86 -6.29 -4.53
C ALA A 400 -51.78 -5.20 -5.11
N GLU A 401 -51.29 -3.96 -5.25
CA GLU A 401 -52.01 -2.86 -5.92
C GLU A 401 -52.17 -3.17 -7.43
N ALA A 402 -51.14 -3.70 -8.10
CA ALA A 402 -51.22 -4.14 -9.50
C ALA A 402 -52.12 -5.38 -9.71
N GLU A 403 -52.15 -6.34 -8.77
CA GLU A 403 -53.08 -7.47 -8.81
C GLU A 403 -54.54 -7.04 -8.58
N ALA A 404 -54.77 -5.97 -7.82
CA ALA A 404 -56.09 -5.35 -7.66
C ALA A 404 -56.53 -4.61 -8.94
N GLU A 405 -55.66 -3.78 -9.52
CA GLU A 405 -55.94 -3.12 -10.82
C GLU A 405 -56.15 -4.14 -11.94
N ALA A 406 -55.37 -5.23 -11.97
CA ALA A 406 -55.53 -6.31 -12.95
C ALA A 406 -56.83 -7.12 -12.77
N GLN A 407 -57.43 -7.13 -11.58
CA GLN A 407 -58.74 -7.76 -11.34
C GLN A 407 -59.91 -6.86 -11.75
N ASP A 408 -59.79 -5.54 -11.58
CA ASP A 408 -60.80 -4.56 -12.03
C ASP A 408 -60.77 -4.39 -13.57
N ALA A 409 -59.60 -4.59 -14.19
CA ALA A 409 -59.41 -4.46 -15.65
C ALA A 409 -59.96 -5.62 -16.51
N VAL A 410 -60.60 -6.65 -15.93
CA VAL A 410 -61.11 -7.83 -16.68
C VAL A 410 -62.39 -7.52 -17.48
N LEU A 411 -62.93 -6.30 -17.38
CA LEU A 411 -64.13 -5.85 -18.11
C LEU A 411 -63.85 -4.70 -19.10
N VAL A 412 -63.21 -5.02 -20.24
CA VAL A 412 -63.54 -4.53 -21.62
C VAL A 412 -62.59 -5.19 -22.64
N GLU A 413 -63.04 -5.34 -23.89
CA GLU A 413 -62.39 -6.17 -24.91
C GLU A 413 -61.24 -5.51 -25.69
N ASN A 414 -60.30 -6.35 -26.12
CA ASN A 414 -59.55 -6.35 -27.40
C ASN A 414 -59.25 -4.99 -28.10
N GLU A 415 -57.95 -4.64 -28.20
CA GLU A 415 -57.35 -4.39 -29.52
C GLU A 415 -55.82 -4.63 -29.55
N SER A 416 -55.22 -4.63 -30.74
CA SER A 416 -53.85 -5.13 -30.99
C SER A 416 -52.77 -4.02 -30.84
N PRO A 417 -51.58 -4.31 -30.26
CA PRO A 417 -50.57 -3.28 -29.99
C PRO A 417 -49.77 -2.86 -31.25
N ALA A 418 -49.56 -1.54 -31.37
CA ALA A 418 -48.50 -0.95 -32.20
C ALA A 418 -47.20 -0.77 -31.37
N PRO A 419 -46.01 -0.76 -31.99
CA PRO A 419 -44.74 -0.86 -31.26
C PRO A 419 -44.30 0.45 -30.58
N ALA A 420 -43.63 0.31 -29.43
CA ALA A 420 -43.07 1.43 -28.67
C ALA A 420 -41.85 2.07 -29.35
N GLU A 421 -41.69 3.38 -29.14
CA GLU A 421 -40.57 4.16 -29.67
C GLU A 421 -39.23 3.69 -29.08
N THR A 422 -38.29 3.33 -29.94
CA THR A 422 -36.93 2.96 -29.53
C THR A 422 -36.05 4.20 -29.50
N GLN A 423 -35.51 4.57 -28.33
CA GLN A 423 -34.52 5.65 -28.24
C GLN A 423 -33.29 5.31 -29.09
N GLU A 424 -33.03 6.12 -30.11
CA GLU A 424 -31.88 5.90 -31.00
C GLU A 424 -30.56 6.06 -30.24
N ARG A 425 -29.76 4.99 -30.21
CA ARG A 425 -28.35 5.10 -29.83
C ARG A 425 -27.62 5.81 -30.98
N PRO A 426 -26.79 6.85 -30.72
CA PRO A 426 -26.06 7.53 -31.78
C PRO A 426 -25.21 6.55 -32.59
N ALA A 427 -25.09 6.80 -33.89
CA ALA A 427 -24.48 5.88 -34.84
C ALA A 427 -23.07 5.44 -34.41
N LYS A 428 -22.79 4.14 -34.53
CA LYS A 428 -21.49 3.56 -34.15
C LYS A 428 -20.37 4.11 -35.02
N GLU A 429 -19.64 5.09 -34.50
CA GLU A 429 -18.42 5.61 -35.13
C GLU A 429 -17.43 4.46 -35.44
N GLY A 430 -16.63 4.63 -36.48
CA GLY A 430 -15.60 3.66 -36.84
C GLY A 430 -14.56 3.45 -35.74
N PHE A 431 -14.00 2.25 -35.63
CA PHE A 431 -12.92 1.93 -34.69
C PHE A 431 -11.75 2.92 -34.80
N PHE A 432 -11.29 3.18 -36.03
CA PHE A 432 -10.19 4.10 -36.30
C PHE A 432 -10.53 5.57 -35.93
N ALA A 433 -11.79 6.00 -36.08
CA ALA A 433 -12.23 7.34 -35.67
C ALA A 433 -12.15 7.52 -34.14
N ARG A 434 -12.52 6.50 -33.35
CA ARG A 434 -12.32 6.52 -31.89
C ARG A 434 -10.82 6.56 -31.51
N LEU A 435 -9.96 5.86 -32.23
CA LEU A 435 -8.50 5.91 -32.00
C LEU A 435 -7.90 7.27 -32.40
N LYS A 436 -8.27 7.83 -33.55
CA LYS A 436 -7.92 9.22 -33.95
C LYS A 436 -8.35 10.24 -32.88
N ARG A 437 -9.55 10.08 -32.30
CA ARG A 437 -10.11 10.99 -31.26
C ARG A 437 -9.38 10.88 -29.93
N SER A 438 -9.18 9.67 -29.40
CA SER A 438 -8.48 9.47 -28.13
C SER A 438 -7.07 10.07 -28.19
N LEU A 439 -6.35 9.87 -29.29
CA LEU A 439 -4.99 10.38 -29.42
C LEU A 439 -4.88 11.90 -29.69
N VAL A 440 -5.98 12.68 -29.82
CA VAL A 440 -5.94 14.12 -30.20
C VAL A 440 -4.89 14.93 -29.42
N ARG A 441 -4.89 14.85 -28.08
CA ARG A 441 -3.92 15.59 -27.25
C ARG A 441 -2.46 15.18 -27.47
N THR A 442 -2.21 13.92 -27.80
CA THR A 442 -0.87 13.46 -28.18
C THR A 442 -0.56 13.80 -29.64
N ARG A 443 -1.57 13.90 -30.51
CA ARG A 443 -1.48 14.29 -31.93
C ARG A 443 -1.18 15.79 -32.16
N GLU A 444 -1.50 16.62 -31.17
CA GLU A 444 -1.08 18.03 -31.10
C GLU A 444 0.44 18.15 -30.94
N ASN A 445 1.06 17.25 -30.16
CA ASN A 445 2.51 17.26 -29.87
C ASN A 445 3.35 16.27 -30.71
N ILE A 446 2.73 15.25 -31.33
CA ILE A 446 3.38 14.19 -32.11
C ILE A 446 2.59 13.94 -33.40
N GLY A 447 3.25 13.64 -34.50
CA GLY A 447 2.54 13.29 -35.73
C GLY A 447 1.98 14.56 -36.40
N SER A 448 0.69 14.87 -36.26
CA SER A 448 0.12 16.07 -36.91
C SER A 448 0.82 17.38 -36.49
N GLY A 449 1.20 17.54 -35.22
CA GLY A 449 1.98 18.71 -34.76
C GLY A 449 3.31 18.91 -35.51
N PHE A 450 4.05 17.83 -35.77
CA PHE A 450 5.34 17.89 -36.49
C PHE A 450 5.21 18.41 -37.93
N PHE A 451 4.03 18.27 -38.56
CA PHE A 451 3.84 18.82 -39.91
C PHE A 451 3.95 20.35 -39.95
N GLY A 452 3.67 21.04 -38.82
CA GLY A 452 3.92 22.48 -38.69
C GLY A 452 5.41 22.83 -38.71
N ILE A 453 6.24 22.02 -38.05
CA ILE A 453 7.70 22.19 -37.98
C ILE A 453 8.31 22.09 -39.38
N PHE A 454 7.97 21.03 -40.12
CA PHE A 454 8.52 20.77 -41.45
C PHE A 454 8.01 21.70 -42.55
N ARG A 455 6.98 22.52 -42.32
CA ARG A 455 6.33 23.29 -43.39
C ARG A 455 7.14 24.52 -43.82
N GLY A 456 7.98 24.34 -44.84
CA GLY A 456 8.71 25.42 -45.51
C GLY A 456 10.03 25.82 -44.85
N LYS A 457 10.46 25.09 -43.80
CA LYS A 457 11.84 25.15 -43.29
C LYS A 457 12.77 24.37 -44.22
N LYS A 458 14.07 24.66 -44.13
CA LYS A 458 15.12 23.83 -44.73
C LYS A 458 15.46 22.69 -43.77
N ILE A 459 16.21 21.70 -44.25
CA ILE A 459 16.80 20.68 -43.40
C ILE A 459 18.21 21.17 -43.03
N ASP A 460 18.32 21.69 -41.82
CA ASP A 460 19.50 22.22 -41.15
C ASP A 460 19.51 21.76 -39.68
N ASP A 461 20.56 22.09 -38.92
CA ASP A 461 20.72 21.61 -37.54
C ASP A 461 19.64 22.19 -36.61
N ASP A 462 19.23 23.45 -36.82
CA ASP A 462 18.11 24.12 -36.13
C ASP A 462 16.80 23.30 -36.23
N LEU A 463 16.48 22.75 -37.41
CA LEU A 463 15.31 21.88 -37.60
C LEU A 463 15.38 20.60 -36.75
N PHE A 464 16.58 20.02 -36.60
CA PHE A 464 16.76 18.82 -35.79
C PHE A 464 16.72 19.12 -34.28
N GLU A 465 17.19 20.27 -33.83
CA GLU A 465 17.08 20.71 -32.43
C GLU A 465 15.60 20.96 -32.03
N GLU A 466 14.83 21.63 -32.88
CA GLU A 466 13.38 21.84 -32.66
C GLU A 466 12.58 20.52 -32.67
N LEU A 467 12.99 19.56 -33.51
CA LEU A 467 12.39 18.22 -33.53
C LEU A 467 12.78 17.39 -32.28
N GLU A 468 14.03 17.53 -31.79
CA GLU A 468 14.46 16.91 -30.53
C GLU A 468 13.68 17.48 -29.33
N GLU A 469 13.54 18.81 -29.24
CA GLU A 469 12.72 19.45 -28.19
C GLU A 469 11.28 18.92 -28.20
N GLN A 470 10.62 18.90 -29.36
CA GLN A 470 9.22 18.48 -29.48
C GLN A 470 9.01 16.99 -29.12
N LEU A 471 9.93 16.10 -29.54
CA LEU A 471 9.92 14.70 -29.13
C LEU A 471 10.10 14.54 -27.60
N LEU A 472 10.97 15.35 -26.99
CA LEU A 472 11.17 15.35 -25.53
C LEU A 472 9.95 15.89 -24.76
N VAL A 473 9.36 17.00 -25.21
CA VAL A 473 8.12 17.59 -24.65
C VAL A 473 6.97 16.59 -24.68
N ALA A 474 6.88 15.77 -25.74
CA ALA A 474 5.87 14.75 -25.90
C ALA A 474 6.15 13.41 -25.17
N ASP A 475 7.16 13.39 -24.28
CA ASP A 475 7.55 12.24 -23.43
C ASP A 475 8.15 11.03 -24.19
N VAL A 476 8.73 11.22 -25.39
CA VAL A 476 9.42 10.15 -26.16
C VAL A 476 10.73 9.67 -25.49
N GLY A 477 11.32 10.49 -24.60
CA GLY A 477 12.47 10.12 -23.77
C GLY A 477 13.83 10.23 -24.48
N VAL A 478 14.86 10.67 -23.75
CA VAL A 478 16.15 11.14 -24.30
C VAL A 478 16.87 10.10 -25.17
N GLU A 479 16.90 8.84 -24.75
CA GLU A 479 17.58 7.76 -25.49
C GLU A 479 16.88 7.49 -26.84
N THR A 480 15.55 7.38 -26.81
CA THR A 480 14.69 7.17 -27.98
C THR A 480 14.74 8.34 -28.95
N THR A 481 14.61 9.57 -28.43
CA THR A 481 14.68 10.79 -29.25
C THR A 481 16.03 10.88 -29.95
N ARG A 482 17.14 10.72 -29.22
CA ARG A 482 18.49 10.72 -29.81
C ARG A 482 18.63 9.67 -30.90
N LYS A 483 18.07 8.47 -30.72
CA LYS A 483 18.09 7.38 -31.71
C LYS A 483 17.33 7.78 -32.99
N ILE A 484 16.12 8.32 -32.84
CA ILE A 484 15.28 8.82 -33.94
C ILE A 484 16.01 9.94 -34.70
N ILE A 485 16.47 10.98 -34.01
CA ILE A 485 17.21 12.11 -34.60
C ILE A 485 18.45 11.61 -35.34
N THR A 486 19.28 10.78 -34.69
CA THR A 486 20.51 10.21 -35.30
C THR A 486 20.21 9.45 -36.60
N SER A 487 19.12 8.67 -36.64
CA SER A 487 18.72 7.95 -37.85
C SER A 487 18.24 8.89 -38.95
N LEU A 488 17.44 9.91 -38.60
CA LEU A 488 16.94 10.91 -39.54
C LEU A 488 18.06 11.75 -40.16
N THR A 489 19.02 12.25 -39.36
CA THR A 489 20.18 12.99 -39.87
C THR A 489 21.07 12.12 -40.77
N GLN A 490 21.24 10.83 -40.44
CA GLN A 490 21.93 9.88 -41.33
C GLN A 490 21.19 9.59 -42.63
N HIS A 491 19.86 9.61 -42.64
CA HIS A 491 19.07 9.44 -43.87
C HIS A 491 19.04 10.70 -44.73
N ALA A 492 18.91 11.88 -44.13
CA ALA A 492 18.94 13.17 -44.84
C ALA A 492 20.27 13.37 -45.58
N SER A 493 21.40 13.22 -44.87
CA SER A 493 22.75 13.38 -45.42
C SER A 493 23.13 12.35 -46.50
N ARG A 494 22.50 11.16 -46.53
CA ARG A 494 22.78 10.11 -47.52
C ARG A 494 21.94 10.17 -48.80
N ARG A 495 20.82 10.90 -48.81
CA ARG A 495 19.83 10.85 -49.91
C ARG A 495 19.57 12.19 -50.61
N ASP A 496 20.28 13.24 -50.24
CA ASP A 496 20.07 14.58 -50.81
C ASP A 496 18.60 15.04 -50.61
N LEU A 497 18.00 14.68 -49.46
CA LEU A 497 16.64 15.05 -49.09
C LEU A 497 16.58 16.57 -48.92
N LYS A 498 16.06 17.25 -49.94
CA LYS A 498 15.86 18.71 -50.00
C LYS A 498 14.44 19.13 -49.60
N ASP A 499 13.65 18.18 -49.13
CA ASP A 499 12.23 18.33 -48.82
C ASP A 499 11.94 17.78 -47.41
N ALA A 500 11.40 18.66 -46.56
CA ALA A 500 11.04 18.34 -45.19
C ALA A 500 9.75 17.49 -45.10
N GLU A 501 8.87 17.48 -46.11
CA GLU A 501 7.75 16.53 -46.17
C GLU A 501 8.25 15.07 -46.32
N ALA A 502 9.38 14.86 -46.99
CA ALA A 502 10.00 13.53 -47.06
C ALA A 502 10.61 13.11 -45.70
N LEU A 503 11.11 14.06 -44.92
CA LEU A 503 11.61 13.82 -43.56
C LEU A 503 10.47 13.43 -42.60
N TYR A 504 9.29 14.05 -42.75
CA TYR A 504 8.07 13.67 -42.04
C TYR A 504 7.65 12.21 -42.30
N VAL A 505 7.69 11.78 -43.57
CA VAL A 505 7.40 10.38 -43.94
C VAL A 505 8.41 9.42 -43.29
N LYS A 506 9.72 9.75 -43.29
CA LYS A 506 10.73 8.91 -42.65
C LYS A 506 10.61 8.89 -41.12
N LEU A 507 10.26 10.00 -40.47
CA LEU A 507 9.97 10.05 -39.03
C LEU A 507 8.83 9.08 -38.65
N ARG A 508 7.75 9.05 -39.44
CA ARG A 508 6.66 8.09 -39.26
C ARG A 508 7.12 6.63 -39.43
N GLU A 509 8.00 6.35 -40.39
CA GLU A 509 8.59 5.03 -40.59
C GLU A 509 9.45 4.60 -39.41
N GLU A 510 10.42 5.44 -38.97
CA GLU A 510 11.29 5.13 -37.81
C GLU A 510 10.49 4.88 -36.53
N MET A 511 9.50 5.72 -36.24
CA MET A 511 8.63 5.55 -35.07
C MET A 511 7.73 4.31 -35.18
N GLY A 512 7.34 3.92 -36.40
CA GLY A 512 6.61 2.69 -36.66
C GLY A 512 7.48 1.43 -36.55
N GLU A 513 8.73 1.48 -37.00
CA GLU A 513 9.72 0.40 -36.85
C GLU A 513 9.98 0.10 -35.36
N ILE A 514 10.08 1.13 -34.51
CA ILE A 514 10.19 0.97 -33.05
C ILE A 514 8.98 0.19 -32.49
N LEU A 515 7.75 0.63 -32.79
CA LEU A 515 6.54 -0.01 -32.25
C LEU A 515 6.30 -1.42 -32.82
N ALA A 516 6.71 -1.69 -34.06
CA ALA A 516 6.56 -3.00 -34.68
C ALA A 516 7.36 -4.11 -33.95
N THR A 517 8.42 -3.76 -33.21
CA THR A 517 9.18 -4.75 -32.40
C THR A 517 8.36 -5.36 -31.25
N VAL A 518 7.39 -4.59 -30.72
CA VAL A 518 6.55 -4.94 -29.56
C VAL A 518 5.09 -5.24 -29.92
N ASP A 519 4.73 -5.21 -31.21
CA ASP A 519 3.41 -5.57 -31.72
C ASP A 519 3.22 -7.10 -31.72
N LYS A 520 2.82 -7.64 -30.55
CA LYS A 520 2.51 -9.06 -30.37
C LYS A 520 1.31 -9.21 -29.43
N PRO A 521 0.08 -9.37 -29.97
CA PRO A 521 -1.13 -9.59 -29.18
C PRO A 521 -1.00 -10.71 -28.13
N LEU A 522 -1.83 -10.66 -27.09
CA LEU A 522 -1.89 -11.73 -26.09
C LEU A 522 -2.74 -12.89 -26.60
N GLU A 523 -2.09 -14.02 -26.90
CA GLU A 523 -2.73 -15.26 -27.31
C GLU A 523 -2.95 -16.18 -26.10
N ILE A 524 -4.19 -16.64 -25.92
CA ILE A 524 -4.56 -17.63 -24.90
C ILE A 524 -4.45 -19.01 -25.53
N GLY A 525 -3.34 -19.72 -25.24
CA GLY A 525 -3.10 -21.10 -25.68
C GLY A 525 -3.87 -22.15 -24.86
N ASP A 526 -3.63 -23.44 -25.14
CA ASP A 526 -4.41 -24.59 -24.64
C ASP A 526 -4.34 -24.88 -23.12
N LYS A 527 -3.63 -24.03 -22.36
CA LYS A 527 -3.48 -24.15 -20.90
C LYS A 527 -4.79 -23.80 -20.20
N LYS A 528 -5.22 -24.64 -19.26
CA LYS A 528 -6.44 -24.43 -18.44
C LYS A 528 -6.15 -24.49 -16.93
N PRO A 529 -6.22 -23.36 -16.20
CA PRO A 529 -6.37 -22.00 -16.70
C PRO A 529 -5.07 -21.47 -17.34
N TYR A 530 -5.22 -20.61 -18.35
CA TYR A 530 -4.20 -19.65 -18.71
C TYR A 530 -4.14 -18.58 -17.61
N VAL A 531 -3.00 -18.48 -16.92
CA VAL A 531 -2.85 -17.62 -15.73
C VAL A 531 -2.19 -16.30 -16.11
N ILE A 532 -2.92 -15.20 -15.94
CA ILE A 532 -2.45 -13.82 -16.14
C ILE A 532 -2.25 -13.17 -14.76
N LEU A 533 -1.03 -12.75 -14.46
CA LEU A 533 -0.68 -11.99 -13.25
C LEU A 533 -0.59 -10.50 -13.59
N MET A 534 -1.48 -9.69 -13.02
CA MET A 534 -1.61 -8.26 -13.33
C MET A 534 -0.86 -7.41 -12.30
N VAL A 535 0.28 -6.86 -12.71
CA VAL A 535 1.16 -6.07 -11.85
C VAL A 535 1.13 -4.58 -12.25
N GLY A 536 1.70 -3.73 -11.39
CA GLY A 536 1.69 -2.27 -11.56
C GLY A 536 1.18 -1.53 -10.32
N VAL A 537 1.36 -0.21 -10.31
CA VAL A 537 1.11 0.61 -9.11
C VAL A 537 -0.38 0.93 -8.93
N ASN A 538 -0.75 1.56 -7.81
CA ASN A 538 -2.12 1.99 -7.59
C ASN A 538 -2.50 3.15 -8.52
N GLY A 539 -3.76 3.19 -8.99
CA GLY A 539 -4.29 4.29 -9.82
C GLY A 539 -4.04 4.19 -11.33
N VAL A 540 -3.18 3.28 -11.81
CA VAL A 540 -2.89 3.08 -13.26
C VAL A 540 -3.95 2.24 -13.99
N GLY A 541 -5.08 1.94 -13.37
CA GLY A 541 -6.18 1.21 -13.99
C GLY A 541 -6.04 -0.32 -14.05
N LYS A 542 -5.24 -0.97 -13.16
CA LYS A 542 -5.14 -2.45 -13.09
C LYS A 542 -6.51 -3.13 -13.03
N THR A 543 -7.27 -2.89 -11.97
CA THR A 543 -8.58 -3.51 -11.69
C THR A 543 -9.60 -3.21 -12.80
N THR A 544 -9.54 -2.00 -13.38
CA THR A 544 -10.33 -1.62 -14.58
C THR A 544 -9.93 -2.46 -15.80
N THR A 545 -8.63 -2.65 -16.04
CA THR A 545 -8.09 -3.47 -17.14
C THR A 545 -8.47 -4.93 -16.98
N ILE A 546 -8.36 -5.48 -15.76
CA ILE A 546 -8.84 -6.83 -15.41
C ILE A 546 -10.29 -7.02 -15.83
N GLY A 547 -11.16 -6.08 -15.47
CA GLY A 547 -12.56 -6.13 -15.87
C GLY A 547 -12.74 -6.12 -17.39
N LYS A 548 -12.10 -5.18 -18.08
CA LYS A 548 -12.20 -5.08 -19.55
C LYS A 548 -11.69 -6.36 -20.24
N MET A 549 -10.57 -6.93 -19.80
CA MET A 549 -10.04 -8.20 -20.29
C MET A 549 -11.00 -9.38 -20.02
N ALA A 550 -11.53 -9.48 -18.80
CA ALA A 550 -12.44 -10.56 -18.42
C ALA A 550 -13.74 -10.56 -19.24
N ARG A 551 -14.33 -9.38 -19.48
CA ARG A 551 -15.48 -9.24 -20.39
C ARG A 551 -15.13 -9.54 -21.85
N GLN A 552 -13.92 -9.21 -22.31
CA GLN A 552 -13.46 -9.56 -23.66
C GLN A 552 -13.28 -11.08 -23.82
N TYR A 553 -12.76 -11.79 -22.83
CA TYR A 553 -12.65 -13.25 -22.87
C TYR A 553 -14.01 -13.95 -22.75
N GLN A 554 -14.92 -13.47 -21.90
CA GLN A 554 -16.33 -13.93 -21.93
C GLN A 554 -16.98 -13.73 -23.30
N ALA A 555 -16.76 -12.59 -23.96
CA ALA A 555 -17.29 -12.32 -25.30
C ALA A 555 -16.64 -13.19 -26.41
N GLN A 556 -15.48 -13.79 -26.14
CA GLN A 556 -14.86 -14.84 -26.97
C GLN A 556 -15.35 -16.27 -26.61
N GLY A 557 -16.32 -16.40 -25.71
CA GLY A 557 -16.85 -17.69 -25.25
C GLY A 557 -15.97 -18.42 -24.23
N LYS A 558 -14.92 -17.77 -23.70
CA LYS A 558 -14.02 -18.36 -22.68
C LYS A 558 -14.60 -18.18 -21.29
N SER A 559 -14.52 -19.21 -20.47
CA SER A 559 -14.76 -19.12 -19.03
C SER A 559 -13.62 -18.36 -18.33
N VAL A 560 -13.97 -17.49 -17.39
CA VAL A 560 -13.01 -16.62 -16.69
C VAL A 560 -13.20 -16.75 -15.19
N MET A 561 -12.11 -16.67 -14.43
CA MET A 561 -12.09 -16.49 -12.98
C MET A 561 -11.16 -15.33 -12.61
N LEU A 562 -11.44 -14.66 -11.50
CA LEU A 562 -10.64 -13.56 -10.97
C LEU A 562 -10.05 -13.94 -9.60
N ALA A 563 -8.85 -13.45 -9.27
CA ALA A 563 -8.24 -13.57 -7.95
C ALA A 563 -7.95 -12.20 -7.34
N ALA A 564 -8.45 -11.96 -6.13
CA ALA A 564 -8.33 -10.68 -5.42
C ALA A 564 -7.03 -10.57 -4.60
N GLY A 565 -5.89 -10.43 -5.28
CA GLY A 565 -4.57 -10.39 -4.64
C GLY A 565 -4.14 -9.04 -4.03
N ASP A 566 -4.90 -7.93 -4.19
CA ASP A 566 -4.67 -6.68 -3.44
C ASP A 566 -5.32 -6.75 -2.04
N THR A 567 -5.00 -7.81 -1.29
CA THR A 567 -5.60 -8.12 0.02
C THR A 567 -5.40 -7.03 1.07
N PHE A 568 -4.38 -6.18 0.89
CA PHE A 568 -4.10 -4.98 1.70
C PHE A 568 -5.10 -3.83 1.47
N ARG A 569 -6.09 -3.97 0.58
CA ARG A 569 -7.12 -2.96 0.31
C ARG A 569 -8.49 -3.63 0.25
N ALA A 570 -9.24 -3.61 1.36
CA ALA A 570 -10.61 -4.13 1.43
C ALA A 570 -11.48 -3.67 0.23
N ALA A 571 -11.53 -2.35 0.00
CA ALA A 571 -12.25 -1.75 -1.13
C ALA A 571 -11.74 -2.16 -2.54
N ALA A 572 -10.54 -2.74 -2.67
CA ALA A 572 -10.05 -3.29 -3.95
C ALA A 572 -10.53 -4.74 -4.15
N VAL A 573 -10.53 -5.53 -3.08
CA VAL A 573 -11.11 -6.87 -3.04
C VAL A 573 -12.61 -6.79 -3.32
N GLU A 574 -13.32 -5.91 -2.61
CA GLU A 574 -14.74 -5.59 -2.79
C GLU A 574 -15.05 -5.07 -4.21
N GLN A 575 -14.27 -4.10 -4.71
CA GLN A 575 -14.43 -3.60 -6.09
C GLN A 575 -14.31 -4.73 -7.12
N LEU A 576 -13.40 -5.69 -6.91
CA LEU A 576 -13.25 -6.84 -7.80
C LEU A 576 -14.40 -7.85 -7.64
N GLN A 577 -14.92 -8.06 -6.42
CA GLN A 577 -16.10 -8.90 -6.14
C GLN A 577 -17.36 -8.35 -6.79
N VAL A 578 -17.73 -7.10 -6.50
CA VAL A 578 -18.89 -6.42 -7.11
C VAL A 578 -18.78 -6.39 -8.63
N TRP A 579 -17.56 -6.21 -9.16
CA TRP A 579 -17.34 -6.28 -10.60
C TRP A 579 -17.49 -7.72 -11.14
N GLY A 580 -17.05 -8.75 -10.42
CA GLY A 580 -17.29 -10.14 -10.78
C GLY A 580 -18.77 -10.53 -10.79
N GLU A 581 -19.49 -10.21 -9.71
CA GLU A 581 -20.93 -10.46 -9.54
C GLU A 581 -21.75 -9.79 -10.66
N ARG A 582 -21.55 -8.48 -10.88
CA ARG A 582 -22.22 -7.72 -11.95
C ARG A 582 -21.98 -8.28 -13.36
N ASN A 583 -20.95 -9.11 -13.54
CA ASN A 583 -20.57 -9.68 -14.83
C ASN A 583 -20.68 -11.22 -14.88
N ASN A 584 -21.24 -11.87 -13.84
CA ASN A 584 -21.33 -13.32 -13.66
C ASN A 584 -19.97 -14.02 -13.83
N ILE A 585 -18.94 -13.53 -13.13
CA ILE A 585 -17.58 -14.07 -13.12
C ILE A 585 -17.21 -14.46 -11.67
N PRO A 586 -16.81 -15.71 -11.41
CA PRO A 586 -16.37 -16.12 -10.07
C PRO A 586 -15.08 -15.38 -9.66
N VAL A 587 -15.12 -14.82 -8.45
CA VAL A 587 -13.97 -14.15 -7.81
C VAL A 587 -13.53 -15.00 -6.63
N VAL A 588 -12.22 -15.24 -6.51
CA VAL A 588 -11.61 -15.88 -5.35
C VAL A 588 -10.92 -14.80 -4.51
N ALA A 589 -11.36 -14.70 -3.25
CA ALA A 589 -10.90 -13.73 -2.26
C ALA A 589 -10.77 -14.41 -0.89
N GLN A 590 -10.00 -13.78 0.00
CA GLN A 590 -9.93 -14.10 1.42
C GLN A 590 -10.13 -12.79 2.22
N HIS A 591 -10.03 -12.85 3.54
CA HIS A 591 -10.14 -11.68 4.42
C HIS A 591 -9.08 -10.60 4.13
N THR A 592 -9.39 -9.34 4.46
CA THR A 592 -8.46 -8.21 4.36
C THR A 592 -7.17 -8.51 5.14
N GLY A 593 -6.01 -8.31 4.51
CA GLY A 593 -4.69 -8.62 5.09
C GLY A 593 -4.25 -10.09 4.96
N ALA A 594 -5.05 -10.96 4.35
CA ALA A 594 -4.61 -12.31 3.98
C ALA A 594 -3.40 -12.31 3.04
N ASP A 595 -2.65 -13.40 2.98
CA ASP A 595 -1.46 -13.51 2.12
C ASP A 595 -1.83 -13.56 0.62
N PRO A 596 -1.44 -12.57 -0.21
CA PRO A 596 -1.76 -12.54 -1.65
C PRO A 596 -1.37 -13.82 -2.40
N ALA A 597 -0.22 -14.42 -2.05
CA ALA A 597 0.26 -15.64 -2.68
C ALA A 597 -0.63 -16.86 -2.35
N SER A 598 -1.29 -16.86 -1.19
CA SER A 598 -2.21 -17.91 -0.77
C SER A 598 -3.59 -17.75 -1.44
N VAL A 599 -4.13 -16.51 -1.54
CA VAL A 599 -5.38 -16.24 -2.31
C VAL A 599 -5.23 -16.69 -3.76
N ILE A 600 -4.08 -16.41 -4.38
CA ILE A 600 -3.77 -16.77 -5.76
C ILE A 600 -3.57 -18.29 -5.94
N PHE A 601 -2.98 -18.97 -4.95
CA PHE A 601 -2.86 -20.44 -4.93
C PHE A 601 -4.24 -21.11 -4.94
N ASP A 602 -5.14 -20.66 -4.06
CA ASP A 602 -6.53 -21.14 -4.00
C ASP A 602 -7.29 -20.84 -5.29
N ALA A 603 -7.03 -19.68 -5.91
CA ALA A 603 -7.64 -19.33 -7.19
C ALA A 603 -7.19 -20.24 -8.34
N ILE A 604 -5.91 -20.60 -8.42
CA ILE A 604 -5.41 -21.58 -9.42
C ILE A 604 -6.04 -22.96 -9.16
N GLN A 605 -6.12 -23.40 -7.91
CA GLN A 605 -6.77 -24.67 -7.54
C GLN A 605 -8.27 -24.67 -7.92
N SER A 606 -9.00 -23.61 -7.60
CA SER A 606 -10.42 -23.42 -7.91
C SER A 606 -10.67 -23.37 -9.43
N ALA A 607 -9.80 -22.69 -10.18
CA ALA A 607 -9.86 -22.61 -11.64
C ALA A 607 -9.56 -23.97 -12.30
N LYS A 608 -8.53 -24.70 -11.85
CA LYS A 608 -8.22 -26.06 -12.33
C LYS A 608 -9.36 -27.03 -12.03
N ALA A 609 -9.92 -27.01 -10.81
CA ALA A 609 -11.03 -27.88 -10.41
C ALA A 609 -12.34 -27.62 -11.19
N LYS A 610 -12.54 -26.38 -11.66
CA LYS A 610 -13.73 -25.98 -12.45
C LYS A 610 -13.47 -25.97 -13.97
N GLY A 611 -12.28 -26.36 -14.44
CA GLY A 611 -11.92 -26.41 -15.86
C GLY A 611 -11.87 -25.04 -16.56
N VAL A 612 -11.61 -23.97 -15.82
CA VAL A 612 -11.68 -22.57 -16.31
C VAL A 612 -10.59 -22.29 -17.34
N ASP A 613 -10.93 -21.54 -18.39
CA ASP A 613 -10.01 -21.21 -19.49
C ASP A 613 -9.00 -20.12 -19.12
N VAL A 614 -9.43 -19.04 -18.46
CA VAL A 614 -8.56 -17.91 -18.08
C VAL A 614 -8.71 -17.56 -16.60
N LEU A 615 -7.60 -17.44 -15.89
CA LEU A 615 -7.53 -16.88 -14.54
C LEU A 615 -6.76 -15.55 -14.58
N ILE A 616 -7.37 -14.46 -14.09
CA ILE A 616 -6.72 -13.15 -13.98
C ILE A 616 -6.56 -12.79 -12.50
N ALA A 617 -5.32 -12.59 -12.05
CA ALA A 617 -5.00 -12.22 -10.67
C ALA A 617 -4.60 -10.75 -10.55
N ASP A 618 -5.32 -9.97 -9.73
CA ASP A 618 -4.90 -8.62 -9.32
C ASP A 618 -3.81 -8.71 -8.24
N THR A 619 -3.04 -7.64 -8.04
CA THR A 619 -2.01 -7.54 -6.99
C THR A 619 -2.00 -6.17 -6.31
N ALA A 620 -1.40 -6.09 -5.13
CA ALA A 620 -1.03 -4.80 -4.55
C ALA A 620 -0.18 -3.95 -5.52
N GLY A 621 -0.28 -2.63 -5.38
CA GLY A 621 0.46 -1.64 -6.18
C GLY A 621 1.07 -0.50 -5.35
N ARG A 622 1.38 -0.76 -4.08
CA ARG A 622 1.87 0.21 -3.09
C ARG A 622 3.37 0.53 -3.29
N LEU A 623 3.71 1.22 -4.39
CA LEU A 623 5.10 1.50 -4.81
C LEU A 623 5.96 2.18 -3.74
N GLN A 624 5.38 2.92 -2.79
CA GLN A 624 6.13 3.60 -1.72
C GLN A 624 6.99 2.66 -0.87
N ASN A 625 6.65 1.36 -0.79
CA ASN A 625 7.50 0.34 -0.18
C ASN A 625 8.01 -0.66 -1.24
N LYS A 626 8.86 -0.14 -2.16
CA LYS A 626 9.37 -0.88 -3.33
C LYS A 626 9.90 -2.28 -2.98
N ALA A 627 10.72 -2.40 -1.93
CA ALA A 627 11.35 -3.66 -1.56
C ALA A 627 10.32 -4.73 -1.16
N HIS A 628 9.37 -4.38 -0.28
CA HIS A 628 8.32 -5.32 0.14
C HIS A 628 7.45 -5.75 -1.04
N LEU A 629 7.02 -4.79 -1.88
CA LEU A 629 6.18 -5.08 -3.05
C LEU A 629 6.86 -6.05 -4.03
N MET A 630 8.16 -5.89 -4.29
CA MET A 630 8.87 -6.77 -5.23
C MET A 630 9.11 -8.17 -4.66
N GLU A 631 9.38 -8.32 -3.36
CA GLU A 631 9.48 -9.65 -2.73
C GLU A 631 8.12 -10.35 -2.60
N GLU A 632 7.03 -9.60 -2.41
CA GLU A 632 5.65 -10.10 -2.44
C GLU A 632 5.29 -10.66 -3.82
N LEU A 633 5.61 -9.94 -4.90
CA LEU A 633 5.39 -10.39 -6.28
C LEU A 633 6.25 -11.62 -6.64
N LYS A 634 7.53 -11.65 -6.23
CA LYS A 634 8.37 -12.85 -6.35
C LYS A 634 7.81 -14.04 -5.57
N LYS A 635 7.26 -13.80 -4.36
CA LYS A 635 6.59 -14.83 -3.56
C LYS A 635 5.38 -15.39 -4.29
N ILE A 636 4.53 -14.54 -4.88
CA ILE A 636 3.37 -14.95 -5.69
C ILE A 636 3.82 -15.85 -6.85
N VAL A 637 4.74 -15.40 -7.70
CA VAL A 637 5.25 -16.19 -8.85
C VAL A 637 5.83 -17.54 -8.40
N ARG A 638 6.63 -17.56 -7.32
CA ARG A 638 7.20 -18.79 -6.75
C ARG A 638 6.14 -19.74 -6.18
N VAL A 639 4.98 -19.24 -5.74
CA VAL A 639 3.87 -20.07 -5.26
C VAL A 639 3.02 -20.58 -6.42
N MET A 640 2.78 -19.78 -7.46
CA MET A 640 2.14 -20.22 -8.71
C MET A 640 2.91 -21.42 -9.32
N LYS A 641 4.24 -21.33 -9.39
CA LYS A 641 5.13 -22.39 -9.92
C LYS A 641 5.09 -23.73 -9.17
N LYS A 642 4.41 -23.82 -8.01
CA LYS A 642 4.15 -25.09 -7.31
C LYS A 642 2.95 -25.85 -7.87
N LEU A 643 2.05 -25.17 -8.58
CA LEU A 643 0.81 -25.74 -9.16
C LEU A 643 0.88 -25.92 -10.68
N ASP A 644 1.73 -25.15 -11.35
CA ASP A 644 2.02 -25.24 -12.78
C ASP A 644 3.39 -24.61 -13.02
N GLU A 645 4.38 -25.35 -13.52
CA GLU A 645 5.74 -24.82 -13.68
C GLU A 645 5.79 -23.64 -14.67
N ASP A 646 4.87 -23.59 -15.63
CA ASP A 646 4.72 -22.50 -16.61
C ASP A 646 3.90 -21.30 -16.10
N ALA A 647 3.29 -21.37 -14.90
CA ALA A 647 2.52 -20.25 -14.36
C ALA A 647 3.41 -19.20 -13.64
N PRO A 648 3.06 -17.90 -13.71
CA PRO A 648 2.05 -17.31 -14.57
C PRO A 648 2.48 -17.34 -16.05
N HIS A 649 1.50 -17.56 -16.93
CA HIS A 649 1.70 -17.67 -18.38
C HIS A 649 1.86 -16.29 -19.03
N GLU A 650 1.33 -15.24 -18.38
CA GLU A 650 1.58 -13.85 -18.71
C GLU A 650 1.77 -13.05 -17.42
N ILE A 651 2.86 -12.29 -17.31
CA ILE A 651 3.04 -11.24 -16.31
C ILE A 651 2.82 -9.89 -17.01
N MET A 652 1.64 -9.33 -16.79
CA MET A 652 1.14 -8.13 -17.45
C MET A 652 1.34 -6.91 -16.54
N LEU A 653 2.24 -6.01 -16.91
CA LEU A 653 2.34 -4.71 -16.23
C LEU A 653 1.34 -3.72 -16.82
N THR A 654 0.48 -3.15 -15.97
CA THR A 654 -0.36 -2.00 -16.36
C THR A 654 0.36 -0.68 -16.04
N LEU A 655 0.39 0.23 -17.00
CA LEU A 655 1.01 1.55 -16.93
C LEU A 655 0.01 2.65 -17.30
N ASP A 656 0.33 3.88 -16.92
CA ASP A 656 -0.49 5.07 -17.14
C ASP A 656 0.26 6.09 -18.00
N ALA A 657 -0.23 6.31 -19.23
CA ALA A 657 0.39 7.20 -20.21
C ALA A 657 0.36 8.68 -19.80
N SER A 658 -0.50 9.09 -18.85
CA SER A 658 -0.49 10.46 -18.32
C SER A 658 0.74 10.76 -17.44
N THR A 659 1.45 9.72 -16.98
CA THR A 659 2.57 9.87 -16.04
C THR A 659 3.94 10.12 -16.71
N GLY A 660 4.03 10.04 -18.05
CA GLY A 660 5.27 10.25 -18.80
C GLY A 660 6.40 9.28 -18.39
N GLN A 661 7.64 9.74 -18.35
CA GLN A 661 8.83 8.94 -17.97
C GLN A 661 8.70 8.14 -16.65
N ASN A 662 7.75 8.48 -15.75
CA ASN A 662 7.45 7.65 -14.58
C ASN A 662 6.98 6.23 -14.96
N ALA A 663 6.32 6.05 -16.10
CA ALA A 663 5.93 4.74 -16.61
C ALA A 663 7.17 3.92 -17.06
N VAL A 664 8.18 4.57 -17.64
CA VAL A 664 9.46 3.93 -18.03
C VAL A 664 10.21 3.45 -16.77
N SER A 665 10.27 4.26 -15.71
CA SER A 665 10.92 3.86 -14.46
C SER A 665 10.19 2.73 -13.72
N GLN A 666 8.86 2.66 -13.85
CA GLN A 666 8.06 1.54 -13.36
C GLN A 666 8.29 0.26 -14.17
N ALA A 667 8.24 0.33 -15.51
CA ALA A 667 8.54 -0.80 -16.40
C ALA A 667 9.88 -1.46 -16.05
N ARG A 668 10.93 -0.65 -15.89
CA ARG A 668 12.27 -1.10 -15.48
C ARG A 668 12.22 -1.87 -14.14
N LEU A 669 11.68 -1.25 -13.10
CA LEU A 669 11.64 -1.82 -11.75
C LEU A 669 10.84 -3.13 -11.65
N PHE A 670 9.65 -3.20 -12.28
CA PHE A 670 8.85 -4.42 -12.28
C PHE A 670 9.49 -5.53 -13.13
N ASN A 671 10.15 -5.18 -14.25
CA ASN A 671 10.86 -6.16 -15.07
C ASN A 671 12.08 -6.77 -14.35
N GLU A 672 12.89 -5.93 -13.69
CA GLU A 672 14.01 -6.38 -12.85
C GLU A 672 13.56 -7.27 -11.67
N ALA A 673 12.32 -7.13 -11.21
CA ALA A 673 11.80 -7.87 -10.06
C ALA A 673 11.19 -9.24 -10.40
N VAL A 674 10.41 -9.35 -11.50
CA VAL A 674 9.66 -10.57 -11.84
C VAL A 674 9.77 -11.04 -13.29
N GLY A 675 10.32 -10.23 -14.20
CA GLY A 675 10.35 -10.51 -15.64
C GLY A 675 8.97 -10.34 -16.28
N LEU A 676 8.74 -9.23 -16.99
CA LEU A 676 7.45 -8.95 -17.62
C LEU A 676 7.37 -9.61 -19.00
N THR A 677 6.22 -10.16 -19.35
CA THR A 677 5.96 -10.79 -20.66
C THR A 677 5.01 -9.97 -21.52
N GLY A 678 4.27 -9.05 -20.92
CA GLY A 678 3.37 -8.13 -21.62
C GLY A 678 3.14 -6.82 -20.86
N LEU A 679 2.79 -5.78 -21.61
CA LEU A 679 2.48 -4.45 -21.11
C LEU A 679 1.07 -4.01 -21.54
N THR A 680 0.35 -3.32 -20.67
CA THR A 680 -0.87 -2.58 -21.00
C THR A 680 -0.68 -1.11 -20.67
N LEU A 681 -0.88 -0.22 -21.65
CA LEU A 681 -0.70 1.23 -21.47
C LEU A 681 -2.07 1.94 -21.49
N THR A 682 -2.48 2.54 -20.38
CA THR A 682 -3.81 3.13 -20.17
C THR A 682 -3.82 4.66 -20.22
N LYS A 683 -5.01 5.25 -20.29
CA LYS A 683 -5.27 6.71 -20.26
C LYS A 683 -4.63 7.50 -21.41
N LEU A 684 -4.45 6.86 -22.57
CA LEU A 684 -3.94 7.50 -23.78
C LEU A 684 -4.89 8.57 -24.33
N ASP A 685 -6.18 8.47 -23.98
CA ASP A 685 -7.25 9.41 -24.28
C ASP A 685 -7.17 10.76 -23.52
N GLY A 686 -6.62 10.74 -22.30
CA GLY A 686 -6.57 11.94 -21.45
C GLY A 686 -5.36 12.84 -21.68
N THR A 687 -4.33 12.38 -22.41
CA THR A 687 -2.94 12.87 -22.27
C THR A 687 -2.32 13.39 -23.57
N ALA A 688 -1.43 14.39 -23.41
CA ALA A 688 -0.50 14.84 -24.45
C ALA A 688 0.89 14.17 -24.37
N LYS A 689 1.10 13.30 -23.37
CA LYS A 689 2.35 12.59 -23.06
C LYS A 689 2.41 11.18 -23.65
N GLY A 690 1.57 10.87 -24.64
CA GLY A 690 1.46 9.53 -25.22
C GLY A 690 2.74 9.02 -25.90
N GLY A 691 3.72 9.90 -26.17
CA GLY A 691 5.03 9.53 -26.70
C GLY A 691 5.83 8.56 -25.82
N VAL A 692 5.47 8.43 -24.53
CA VAL A 692 6.05 7.44 -23.62
C VAL A 692 5.93 5.99 -24.14
N ILE A 693 4.97 5.70 -25.03
CA ILE A 693 4.85 4.39 -25.69
C ILE A 693 6.11 4.01 -26.49
N PHE A 694 6.77 4.98 -27.13
CA PHE A 694 8.01 4.77 -27.89
C PHE A 694 9.19 4.51 -26.96
N ALA A 695 9.29 5.26 -25.85
CA ALA A 695 10.31 5.04 -24.82
C ALA A 695 10.25 3.62 -24.22
N ILE A 696 9.03 3.15 -23.95
CA ILE A 696 8.76 1.83 -23.40
C ILE A 696 9.08 0.73 -24.42
N ALA A 697 8.67 0.90 -25.68
CA ALA A 697 8.97 -0.05 -26.75
C ALA A 697 10.49 -0.20 -26.95
N ASP A 698 11.22 0.91 -27.10
CA ASP A 698 12.63 0.91 -27.47
C ASP A 698 13.57 0.42 -26.34
N GLN A 699 13.30 0.79 -25.09
CA GLN A 699 14.18 0.43 -23.96
C GLN A 699 14.00 -1.01 -23.48
N PHE A 700 12.82 -1.62 -23.65
CA PHE A 700 12.50 -2.91 -23.04
C PHE A 700 12.24 -4.03 -24.06
N GLY A 701 11.71 -3.74 -25.25
CA GLY A 701 11.35 -4.77 -26.25
C GLY A 701 10.26 -5.76 -25.79
N ILE A 702 9.56 -5.44 -24.69
CA ILE A 702 8.50 -6.29 -24.11
C ILE A 702 7.18 -6.00 -24.84
N PRO A 703 6.44 -7.02 -25.30
CA PRO A 703 5.20 -6.85 -26.03
C PRO A 703 4.21 -5.88 -25.38
N ILE A 704 3.79 -4.86 -26.13
CA ILE A 704 2.62 -4.08 -25.76
C ILE A 704 1.42 -4.89 -26.22
N ARG A 705 0.62 -5.36 -25.27
CA ARG A 705 -0.51 -6.26 -25.51
C ARG A 705 -1.80 -5.49 -25.73
N TYR A 706 -1.99 -4.44 -24.93
CA TYR A 706 -3.19 -3.62 -24.95
C TYR A 706 -2.90 -2.14 -24.77
N ILE A 707 -3.78 -1.32 -25.34
CA ILE A 707 -3.87 0.13 -25.08
C ILE A 707 -5.27 0.48 -24.55
N GLY A 708 -5.32 1.31 -23.52
CA GLY A 708 -6.53 1.86 -22.93
C GLY A 708 -6.77 3.29 -23.42
N VAL A 709 -7.86 3.49 -24.17
CA VAL A 709 -8.18 4.70 -24.94
C VAL A 709 -9.56 5.29 -24.60
N GLY A 710 -9.98 5.13 -23.35
CA GLY A 710 -11.29 5.56 -22.83
C GLY A 710 -11.80 4.70 -21.68
N GLU A 711 -12.97 5.04 -21.15
CA GLU A 711 -13.59 4.38 -19.99
C GLU A 711 -14.43 3.14 -20.36
N GLY A 712 -14.97 3.05 -21.58
CA GLY A 712 -15.85 1.96 -22.03
C GLY A 712 -15.18 0.58 -22.06
N ILE A 713 -15.96 -0.50 -21.99
CA ILE A 713 -15.42 -1.88 -21.94
C ILE A 713 -14.65 -2.22 -23.23
N GLU A 714 -15.15 -1.70 -24.34
CA GLU A 714 -14.54 -1.74 -25.66
C GLU A 714 -13.30 -0.86 -25.81
N ASP A 715 -13.01 0.06 -24.88
CA ASP A 715 -11.88 1.01 -25.00
C ASP A 715 -10.55 0.47 -24.46
N LEU A 716 -10.53 -0.79 -24.02
CA LEU A 716 -9.29 -1.58 -24.01
C LEU A 716 -9.15 -2.27 -25.37
N ARG A 717 -8.12 -1.93 -26.14
CA ARG A 717 -7.87 -2.51 -27.46
C ARG A 717 -6.61 -3.36 -27.43
N PRO A 718 -6.58 -4.54 -28.07
CA PRO A 718 -5.32 -5.17 -28.44
C PRO A 718 -4.46 -4.16 -29.19
N PHE A 719 -3.19 -4.06 -28.82
CA PHE A 719 -2.27 -3.14 -29.47
C PHE A 719 -1.98 -3.60 -30.90
N LYS A 720 -1.71 -2.62 -31.76
CA LYS A 720 -1.22 -2.78 -33.13
C LYS A 720 -0.41 -1.54 -33.48
N ALA A 721 0.83 -1.72 -33.94
CA ALA A 721 1.71 -0.62 -34.31
C ALA A 721 1.17 0.14 -35.54
N GLY A 722 0.66 -0.57 -36.55
CA GLY A 722 0.10 0.03 -37.77
C GLY A 722 -1.07 0.98 -37.48
N ASP A 723 -2.16 0.46 -36.93
CA ASP A 723 -3.37 1.22 -36.57
C ASP A 723 -3.05 2.42 -35.64
N PHE A 724 -2.08 2.27 -34.72
CA PHE A 724 -1.65 3.33 -33.80
C PHE A 724 -0.84 4.43 -34.50
N ILE A 725 0.15 4.08 -35.33
CA ILE A 725 0.95 5.04 -36.11
C ILE A 725 0.08 5.77 -37.12
N GLU A 726 -0.84 5.07 -37.79
CA GLU A 726 -1.75 5.71 -38.75
C GLU A 726 -2.68 6.69 -38.04
N ALA A 727 -3.21 6.35 -36.86
CA ALA A 727 -4.05 7.27 -36.09
C ALA A 727 -3.26 8.50 -35.59
N LEU A 728 -2.00 8.31 -35.19
CA LEU A 728 -1.11 9.35 -34.67
C LEU A 728 -0.62 10.33 -35.75
N PHE A 729 -0.27 9.81 -36.94
CA PHE A 729 0.20 10.61 -38.08
C PHE A 729 -0.91 10.97 -39.08
N ALA A 730 -2.17 10.62 -38.79
CA ALA A 730 -3.31 11.13 -39.52
C ALA A 730 -3.36 12.66 -39.44
N ARG A 731 -3.65 13.31 -40.57
CA ARG A 731 -4.07 14.72 -40.60
C ARG A 731 -5.49 14.83 -40.03
N GLU A 732 -5.89 16.05 -39.69
CA GLU A 732 -7.31 16.37 -39.49
C GLU A 732 -8.05 16.27 -40.83
N ASP A 733 -9.32 15.89 -40.78
CA ASP A 733 -10.21 15.72 -41.94
C ASP A 733 -11.12 16.95 -42.11
#